data_AF-A0A319DKP5-F1
#
_entry.id   AF-A0A319DKP5-F1
#
_cell.length_a   1.000
_cell.length_b   1.000
_cell.length_c   1.000
_cell.angle_alpha   90.00
_cell.angle_beta   90.00
_cell.angle_gamma   90.00
#
_symmetry.space_group_name_H-M   'P 1'
#
loop_
_entity.id
_entity.type
_entity.pdbx_description
1 polymer ?
#
loop_
_entity_poly.entity_id
_entity_poly.type
_entity_poly.pdbx_seq_one_letter_code
_entity_poly.pdbx_strand_id
1 'polypeptide(L)'
;MKLPLLAAATAGLASAISVPVSVREAEAKAEAEIASVAAELIVRALPNSPDGYTPTNVTCPSTRPSIREGTSLSTNETEWLKVRRNVTIDPMKDLLSRLNLTDFDTTSYINEHSSNISNIPNIAIAASGGGYRALTNGAGGLKAFDSRTENATNAGQLGGLLQSATYVAGLSGGSWLVGSMFVNNFSSIGELQASEKVWHFDKSLLVGPDFDHIQIVSTVEYWKDITEEVDGKANAGFNTSFTDYWGRALSYQLVNASGDDGGPSYTWSSIALMDDFQAGQYPMPLVVADGRNPNEVIIETNATVYEFNPWEFGSWDPSVYAFVPLEYIGSRFENGTIPENGTCVRGFDNVGFVMGSSSTLFNEFLLDINSTSIPTILKEAFSDILEDLGERNDDIAVYSPNPFYDYRDSSEAYATTADLTVVDGGEDGENIPLQPLIQPERAVDVIFAIDSSADTDYYWPNGTSLVATYERSLVGNVANGTAFPAIPDQNTFVNLGLNSRPTFFGCDPKNISGTAPLVIYLPNSPYTYDSNFSTFTLTYSDEERDSVITNGWNVVTRGNGTVDENFPACVACAILQRSTDRTNTTLPSTCTTCFTDYCWNGTTNSTDPREYNPSILIATSGALQTMADYSVVVLSAMFAVFMAL
;
A
#
# COMPACT_ATOMS: atom_id res chain seq x y z
N MET A 1 15.11 83.63 -21.68
CA MET A 1 15.10 82.52 -20.70
C MET A 1 15.31 81.24 -21.49
N LYS A 2 16.26 80.41 -21.04
CA LYS A 2 17.08 79.47 -21.82
C LYS A 2 16.39 78.11 -22.12
N LEU A 3 16.59 77.59 -23.34
CA LEU A 3 16.75 76.15 -23.70
C LEU A 3 18.10 75.61 -23.13
N PRO A 4 18.49 74.29 -23.10
CA PRO A 4 18.22 73.15 -24.03
C PRO A 4 18.00 71.78 -23.29
N LEU A 5 17.68 70.60 -23.89
CA LEU A 5 18.32 69.67 -24.87
C LEU A 5 19.55 68.86 -24.33
N LEU A 6 19.52 67.53 -24.62
CA LEU A 6 20.59 66.51 -24.66
C LEU A 6 20.97 65.62 -23.45
N ALA A 7 21.31 64.39 -23.87
CA ALA A 7 21.64 63.15 -23.18
C ALA A 7 23.05 63.05 -22.55
N ALA A 8 23.22 62.09 -21.62
CA ALA A 8 24.39 61.21 -21.38
C ALA A 8 24.20 60.51 -20.00
N ALA A 9 24.01 59.20 -19.91
CA ALA A 9 25.02 58.13 -19.86
C ALA A 9 25.91 58.14 -18.59
N THR A 10 25.67 57.21 -17.68
CA THR A 10 26.73 56.49 -16.92
C THR A 10 26.22 55.13 -16.44
N ALA A 11 26.94 54.09 -16.83
CA ALA A 11 26.89 52.75 -16.28
C ALA A 11 27.52 52.71 -14.87
N GLY A 12 27.10 51.74 -14.06
CA GLY A 12 27.89 51.25 -12.93
C GLY A 12 27.15 51.15 -11.60
N LEU A 13 26.50 50.00 -11.37
CA LEU A 13 26.61 49.15 -10.17
C LEU A 13 25.40 48.19 -10.16
N ALA A 14 25.63 46.96 -10.62
CA ALA A 14 24.79 45.84 -10.25
C ALA A 14 25.01 45.59 -8.75
N SER A 15 24.22 46.23 -7.90
CA SER A 15 24.00 45.74 -6.54
C SER A 15 23.10 44.52 -6.67
N ALA A 16 23.70 43.33 -6.53
CA ALA A 16 22.97 42.16 -6.10
C ALA A 16 22.37 42.50 -4.74
N ILE A 17 21.13 42.99 -4.74
CA ILE A 17 20.33 43.06 -3.53
C ILE A 17 20.01 41.60 -3.22
N SER A 18 20.81 41.01 -2.34
CA SER A 18 20.45 39.76 -1.68
C SER A 18 19.11 40.01 -1.01
N VAL A 19 18.05 39.41 -1.55
CA VAL A 19 16.77 39.31 -0.83
C VAL A 19 17.10 38.67 0.53
N PRO A 20 16.73 39.31 1.66
CA PRO A 20 17.00 38.75 2.97
C PRO A 20 16.44 37.34 3.05
N VAL A 21 17.17 36.42 3.68
CA VAL A 21 16.74 35.01 3.86
C VAL A 21 15.31 34.94 4.42
N SER A 22 14.96 35.85 5.34
CA SER A 22 13.63 35.94 5.93
C SER A 22 12.50 36.28 4.96
N VAL A 23 12.79 36.97 3.85
CA VAL A 23 11.79 37.31 2.83
C VAL A 23 11.58 36.12 1.89
N ARG A 24 12.66 35.38 1.56
CA ARG A 24 12.55 34.12 0.81
C ARG A 24 11.83 33.03 1.62
N GLU A 25 12.08 32.96 2.92
CA GLU A 25 11.35 32.07 3.83
C GLU A 25 9.86 32.44 3.93
N ALA A 26 9.55 33.74 3.95
CA ALA A 26 8.17 34.21 3.96
C ALA A 26 7.45 33.96 2.62
N GLU A 27 8.14 34.14 1.49
CA GLU A 27 7.63 33.80 0.15
C GLU A 27 7.40 32.30 0.01
N ALA A 28 8.36 31.46 0.43
CA ALA A 28 8.22 30.01 0.42
C ALA A 28 7.08 29.54 1.35
N LYS A 29 6.93 30.19 2.52
CA LYS A 29 5.82 29.89 3.43
C LYS A 29 4.48 30.31 2.85
N ALA A 30 4.39 31.45 2.17
CA ALA A 30 3.18 31.90 1.51
C ALA A 30 2.83 31.03 0.28
N GLU A 31 3.82 30.59 -0.48
CA GLU A 31 3.62 29.62 -1.58
C GLU A 31 3.15 28.27 -1.05
N ALA A 32 3.71 27.79 0.07
CA ALA A 32 3.25 26.59 0.76
C ALA A 32 1.83 26.75 1.32
N GLU A 33 1.49 27.91 1.88
CA GLU A 33 0.14 28.24 2.35
C GLU A 33 -0.86 28.28 1.18
N ILE A 34 -0.49 28.89 0.06
CA ILE A 34 -1.34 28.95 -1.14
C ILE A 34 -1.51 27.56 -1.76
N ALA A 35 -0.44 26.74 -1.80
CA ALA A 35 -0.50 25.36 -2.26
C ALA A 35 -1.37 24.48 -1.33
N SER A 36 -1.24 24.67 -0.01
CA SER A 36 -2.08 24.03 1.01
C SER A 36 -3.56 24.39 0.83
N VAL A 37 -3.88 25.68 0.71
CA VAL A 37 -5.26 26.17 0.50
C VAL A 37 -5.82 25.72 -0.86
N ALA A 38 -4.99 25.68 -1.91
CA ALA A 38 -5.39 25.16 -3.21
C ALA A 38 -5.65 23.64 -3.16
N ALA A 39 -4.87 22.89 -2.38
CA ALA A 39 -5.08 21.47 -2.15
C ALA A 39 -6.34 21.20 -1.30
N GLU A 40 -6.70 22.06 -0.35
CA GLU A 40 -7.94 21.96 0.44
C GLU A 40 -9.22 22.15 -0.40
N LEU A 41 -9.15 22.90 -1.51
CA LEU A 41 -10.30 23.23 -2.35
C LEU A 41 -10.63 22.17 -3.43
N ILE A 42 -9.82 21.12 -3.58
CA ILE A 42 -10.07 20.03 -4.53
C ILE A 42 -10.90 18.96 -3.82
N VAL A 43 -12.09 18.66 -4.36
CA VAL A 43 -12.92 17.54 -3.90
C VAL A 43 -12.13 16.24 -4.12
N ARG A 44 -11.71 15.62 -3.02
CA ARG A 44 -10.99 14.33 -2.98
C ARG A 44 -12.03 13.19 -2.97
N ALA A 45 -11.67 11.97 -3.41
CA ALA A 45 -12.54 10.85 -3.85
C ALA A 45 -14.04 10.96 -3.53
N LEU A 46 -14.91 10.63 -4.48
CA LEU A 46 -16.28 11.11 -4.39
C LEU A 46 -17.07 10.47 -3.22
N PRO A 47 -17.76 11.26 -2.37
CA PRO A 47 -18.63 10.77 -1.30
C PRO A 47 -19.91 10.17 -1.90
N ASN A 48 -19.76 9.00 -2.51
CA ASN A 48 -20.75 8.36 -3.38
C ASN A 48 -21.74 7.45 -2.66
N SER A 49 -21.51 7.15 -1.39
CA SER A 49 -22.47 6.40 -0.59
C SER A 49 -23.79 7.20 -0.45
N PRO A 50 -24.95 6.56 -0.64
CA PRO A 50 -26.24 7.27 -0.53
C PRO A 50 -26.58 7.79 0.87
N ASP A 51 -26.08 7.15 1.93
CA ASP A 51 -26.46 7.46 3.32
C ASP A 51 -25.30 7.22 4.31
N GLY A 52 -24.22 7.98 4.14
CA GLY A 52 -23.05 7.86 5.02
C GLY A 52 -22.48 6.44 5.01
N TYR A 53 -22.30 5.87 6.19
CA TYR A 53 -21.82 4.50 6.36
C TYR A 53 -22.90 3.43 6.15
N THR A 54 -24.19 3.82 6.18
CA THR A 54 -25.32 2.89 6.11
C THR A 54 -25.53 2.38 4.68
N PRO A 55 -25.35 1.07 4.41
CA PRO A 55 -25.60 0.54 3.09
C PRO A 55 -27.08 0.69 2.74
N THR A 56 -27.36 1.21 1.54
CA THR A 56 -28.69 1.72 1.19
C THR A 56 -29.21 1.09 -0.09
N ASN A 57 -30.49 0.71 -0.07
CA ASN A 57 -31.21 0.24 -1.25
C ASN A 57 -31.34 1.35 -2.30
N VAL A 58 -30.94 1.05 -3.53
CA VAL A 58 -31.04 1.91 -4.71
C VAL A 58 -31.73 1.19 -5.86
N THR A 59 -32.10 1.96 -6.88
CA THR A 59 -32.60 1.39 -8.13
C THR A 59 -31.44 0.72 -8.87
N CYS A 60 -31.60 -0.55 -9.23
CA CYS A 60 -30.60 -1.25 -10.03
C CYS A 60 -30.45 -0.65 -11.43
N PRO A 61 -29.24 -0.70 -12.02
CA PRO A 61 -29.06 -0.37 -13.43
C PRO A 61 -29.88 -1.31 -14.34
N SER A 62 -30.16 -0.83 -15.56
CA SER A 62 -30.96 -1.57 -16.55
C SER A 62 -30.35 -2.94 -16.90
N THR A 63 -29.04 -2.99 -17.07
CA THR A 63 -28.26 -4.23 -17.07
C THR A 63 -28.00 -4.62 -15.62
N ARG A 64 -28.51 -5.79 -15.19
CA ARG A 64 -28.37 -6.22 -13.81
C ARG A 64 -26.90 -6.53 -13.47
N PRO A 65 -26.40 -6.08 -12.31
CA PRO A 65 -25.09 -6.49 -11.82
C PRO A 65 -25.03 -8.01 -11.70
N SER A 66 -23.92 -8.59 -12.15
CA SER A 66 -23.70 -10.03 -12.16
C SER A 66 -22.24 -10.34 -11.85
N ILE A 67 -22.04 -11.51 -11.25
CA ILE A 67 -20.73 -12.08 -10.97
C ILE A 67 -20.11 -12.53 -12.29
N ARG A 68 -18.83 -12.21 -12.51
CA ARG A 68 -18.05 -12.77 -13.62
C ARG A 68 -17.18 -13.92 -13.15
N GLU A 69 -16.82 -14.78 -14.09
CA GLU A 69 -15.80 -15.80 -13.86
C GLU A 69 -14.41 -15.17 -13.76
N GLY A 70 -13.53 -15.77 -12.95
CA GLY A 70 -12.13 -15.39 -12.79
C GLY A 70 -11.22 -15.76 -13.97
N THR A 71 -11.77 -16.07 -15.14
CA THR A 71 -11.00 -16.54 -16.32
C THR A 71 -10.32 -15.44 -17.12
N SER A 72 -10.65 -14.18 -16.86
CA SER A 72 -10.12 -13.02 -17.57
C SER A 72 -10.25 -11.76 -16.72
N LEU A 73 -9.56 -10.69 -17.09
CA LEU A 73 -9.83 -9.36 -16.54
C LEU A 73 -11.28 -8.93 -16.82
N SER A 74 -11.82 -8.05 -15.97
CA SER A 74 -13.11 -7.41 -16.25
C SER A 74 -13.04 -6.51 -17.48
N THR A 75 -14.20 -6.21 -18.07
CA THR A 75 -14.29 -5.23 -19.16
C THR A 75 -13.78 -3.86 -18.72
N ASN A 76 -14.08 -3.44 -17.48
CA ASN A 76 -13.63 -2.15 -16.96
C ASN A 76 -12.11 -2.06 -16.87
N GLU A 77 -11.45 -3.07 -16.27
CA GLU A 77 -9.98 -3.10 -16.20
C GLU A 77 -9.38 -3.18 -17.61
N THR A 78 -9.94 -3.99 -18.50
CA THR A 78 -9.46 -4.13 -19.89
C THR A 78 -9.55 -2.82 -20.67
N GLU A 79 -10.66 -2.08 -20.58
CA GLU A 79 -10.81 -0.79 -21.25
C GLU A 79 -9.89 0.28 -20.63
N TRP A 80 -9.78 0.30 -19.30
CA TRP A 80 -8.89 1.22 -18.60
C TRP A 80 -7.42 1.00 -18.95
N LEU A 81 -6.98 -0.26 -19.09
CA LEU A 81 -5.62 -0.59 -19.49
C LEU A 81 -5.23 -0.03 -20.86
N LYS A 82 -6.18 0.09 -21.80
CA LYS A 82 -5.92 0.74 -23.11
C LYS A 82 -5.51 2.20 -22.95
N VAL A 83 -6.03 2.87 -21.93
CA VAL A 83 -5.68 4.25 -21.59
C VAL A 83 -4.40 4.28 -20.76
N ARG A 84 -4.41 3.61 -19.59
CA ARG A 84 -3.29 3.64 -18.63
C ARG A 84 -1.98 3.26 -19.28
N ARG A 85 -1.92 2.15 -20.01
CA ARG A 85 -0.66 1.66 -20.56
C ARG A 85 -0.06 2.66 -21.54
N ASN A 86 -0.86 3.41 -22.30
CA ASN A 86 -0.36 4.49 -23.14
C ASN A 86 0.19 5.68 -22.31
N VAL A 87 -0.49 6.05 -21.21
CA VAL A 87 -0.05 7.12 -20.31
C VAL A 87 1.28 6.80 -19.61
N THR A 88 1.57 5.52 -19.35
CA THR A 88 2.85 5.11 -18.72
C THR A 88 4.09 5.31 -19.58
N ILE A 89 3.95 5.50 -20.90
CA ILE A 89 5.08 5.53 -21.84
C ILE A 89 6.03 6.71 -21.57
N ASP A 90 5.49 7.92 -21.44
CA ASP A 90 6.32 9.12 -21.28
C ASP A 90 7.01 9.18 -19.91
N PRO A 91 6.32 8.92 -18.77
CA PRO A 91 6.98 8.77 -17.48
C PRO A 91 8.07 7.69 -17.48
N MET A 92 7.86 6.58 -18.20
CA MET A 92 8.84 5.49 -18.28
C MET A 92 10.08 5.89 -19.09
N LYS A 93 9.91 6.60 -20.20
CA LYS A 93 11.04 7.15 -20.97
C LYS A 93 11.83 8.15 -20.14
N ASP A 94 11.12 9.05 -19.48
CA ASP A 94 11.69 10.05 -18.59
C ASP A 94 12.53 9.38 -17.49
N LEU A 95 11.94 8.45 -16.74
CA LEU A 95 12.62 7.62 -15.74
C LEU A 95 13.86 6.92 -16.31
N LEU A 96 13.68 6.06 -17.33
CA LEU A 96 14.77 5.24 -17.86
C LEU A 96 15.91 6.06 -18.47
N SER A 97 15.65 7.28 -18.95
CA SER A 97 16.69 8.18 -19.47
C SER A 97 17.63 8.67 -18.37
N ARG A 98 17.16 8.80 -17.13
CA ARG A 98 17.95 9.23 -15.96
C ARG A 98 18.70 8.11 -15.25
N LEU A 99 18.27 6.87 -15.45
CA LEU A 99 18.92 5.69 -14.86
C LEU A 99 20.22 5.30 -15.59
N ASN A 100 20.55 6.01 -16.67
CA ASN A 100 21.86 6.03 -17.34
C ASN A 100 22.43 4.65 -17.72
N LEU A 101 21.65 3.86 -18.47
CA LEU A 101 22.14 2.63 -19.09
C LEU A 101 23.12 2.95 -20.22
N THR A 102 24.42 2.89 -19.90
CA THR A 102 25.50 3.13 -20.87
C THR A 102 25.37 2.15 -22.04
N ASP A 103 25.59 2.64 -23.27
CA ASP A 103 25.51 1.88 -24.52
C ASP A 103 24.13 1.27 -24.85
N PHE A 104 23.05 1.77 -24.22
CA PHE A 104 21.68 1.39 -24.56
C PHE A 104 20.74 2.60 -24.50
N ASP A 105 20.23 3.03 -25.66
CA ASP A 105 19.28 4.14 -25.73
C ASP A 105 17.86 3.64 -25.37
N THR A 106 17.53 3.76 -24.08
CA THR A 106 16.23 3.37 -23.52
C THR A 106 15.08 4.13 -24.15
N THR A 107 15.27 5.40 -24.50
CA THR A 107 14.22 6.23 -25.11
C THR A 107 13.92 5.77 -26.53
N SER A 108 14.95 5.50 -27.32
CA SER A 108 14.79 4.95 -28.66
C SER A 108 14.14 3.56 -28.63
N TYR A 109 14.54 2.69 -27.70
CA TYR A 109 13.92 1.37 -27.51
C TYR A 109 12.42 1.46 -27.24
N ILE A 110 12.01 2.30 -26.27
CA ILE A 110 10.59 2.47 -25.95
C ILE A 110 9.82 3.06 -27.14
N ASN A 111 10.38 4.05 -27.84
CA ASN A 111 9.74 4.64 -29.01
C ASN A 111 9.54 3.60 -30.13
N GLU A 112 10.54 2.76 -30.42
CA GLU A 112 10.47 1.71 -31.44
C GLU A 112 9.33 0.71 -31.17
N HIS A 113 9.13 0.34 -29.90
CA HIS A 113 8.14 -0.67 -29.52
C HIS A 113 6.78 -0.12 -29.07
N SER A 114 6.66 1.20 -28.87
CA SER A 114 5.44 1.86 -28.36
C SER A 114 4.16 1.58 -29.18
N SER A 115 4.30 1.28 -30.47
CA SER A 115 3.17 0.90 -31.34
C SER A 115 2.49 -0.42 -30.96
N ASN A 116 3.21 -1.30 -30.24
CA ASN A 116 2.65 -2.51 -29.64
C ASN A 116 2.85 -2.46 -28.13
N ILE A 117 1.80 -2.06 -27.41
CA ILE A 117 1.89 -1.82 -25.98
C ILE A 117 2.29 -3.05 -25.16
N SER A 118 2.01 -4.27 -25.64
CA SER A 118 2.46 -5.52 -25.01
C SER A 118 3.98 -5.69 -25.01
N ASN A 119 4.69 -4.96 -25.87
CA ASN A 119 6.16 -4.92 -25.87
C ASN A 119 6.72 -3.91 -24.87
N ILE A 120 5.92 -2.96 -24.36
CA ILE A 120 6.37 -2.00 -23.35
C ILE A 120 6.35 -2.67 -21.96
N PRO A 121 7.36 -2.43 -21.10
CA PRO A 121 7.37 -2.95 -19.74
C PRO A 121 6.06 -2.70 -18.98
N ASN A 122 5.60 -3.69 -18.24
CA ASN A 122 4.47 -3.58 -17.32
C ASN A 122 4.96 -3.63 -15.87
N ILE A 123 4.89 -2.50 -15.16
CA ILE A 123 5.45 -2.37 -13.81
C ILE A 123 4.33 -2.46 -12.78
N ALA A 124 4.54 -3.18 -11.69
CA ALA A 124 3.68 -3.13 -10.52
C ALA A 124 4.49 -2.88 -9.23
N ILE A 125 3.82 -2.39 -8.20
CA ILE A 125 4.39 -2.15 -6.88
C ILE A 125 3.51 -2.88 -5.85
N ALA A 126 4.13 -3.51 -4.86
CA ALA A 126 3.45 -4.15 -3.74
C ALA A 126 4.00 -3.59 -2.43
N ALA A 127 3.11 -3.22 -1.50
CA ALA A 127 3.45 -2.80 -0.15
C ALA A 127 2.87 -3.80 0.86
N SER A 128 3.74 -4.39 1.67
CA SER A 128 3.38 -5.45 2.62
C SER A 128 2.50 -4.97 3.78
N GLY A 129 2.04 -5.92 4.60
CA GLY A 129 1.43 -5.66 5.90
C GLY A 129 2.42 -5.37 7.03
N GLY A 130 1.86 -4.97 8.19
CA GLY A 130 2.64 -4.59 9.39
C GLY A 130 2.25 -3.25 10.04
N GLY A 131 0.98 -2.88 10.04
CA GLY A 131 0.48 -1.67 10.73
C GLY A 131 1.16 -0.36 10.28
N TYR A 132 1.39 0.56 11.21
CA TYR A 132 2.05 1.86 10.91
C TYR A 132 3.47 1.72 10.41
N ARG A 133 4.22 0.70 10.84
CA ARG A 133 5.54 0.40 10.28
C ARG A 133 5.45 0.17 8.77
N ALA A 134 4.50 -0.66 8.35
CA ALA A 134 4.32 -0.96 6.93
C ALA A 134 3.81 0.24 6.13
N LEU A 135 2.83 0.99 6.67
CA LEU A 135 2.35 2.23 6.08
C LEU A 135 3.51 3.20 5.82
N THR A 136 4.30 3.51 6.85
CA THR A 136 5.35 4.53 6.80
C THR A 136 6.59 4.08 6.03
N ASN A 137 7.02 2.81 6.15
CA ASN A 137 8.11 2.28 5.34
C ASN A 137 7.73 2.21 3.85
N GLY A 138 6.53 1.70 3.54
CA GLY A 138 5.96 1.70 2.20
C GLY A 138 5.82 3.11 1.62
N ALA A 139 5.40 4.08 2.45
CA ALA A 139 5.31 5.49 2.07
C ALA A 139 6.67 6.04 1.65
N GLY A 140 7.75 5.68 2.36
CA GLY A 140 9.12 6.00 1.95
C GLY A 140 9.45 5.51 0.53
N GLY A 141 9.06 4.26 0.24
CA GLY A 141 9.23 3.67 -1.09
C GLY A 141 8.44 4.39 -2.17
N LEU A 142 7.13 4.61 -1.97
CA LEU A 142 6.29 5.32 -2.92
C LEU A 142 6.74 6.77 -3.11
N LYS A 143 7.17 7.44 -2.04
CA LYS A 143 7.70 8.81 -2.07
C LYS A 143 8.93 8.90 -2.99
N ALA A 144 9.83 7.92 -2.92
CA ALA A 144 11.01 7.83 -3.80
C ALA A 144 10.68 7.53 -5.26
N PHE A 145 9.58 6.82 -5.50
CA PHE A 145 9.10 6.45 -6.83
C PHE A 145 8.24 7.53 -7.50
N ASP A 146 7.76 8.51 -6.73
CA ASP A 146 6.85 9.55 -7.20
C ASP A 146 7.62 10.74 -7.80
N SER A 147 7.38 11.04 -9.09
CA SER A 147 7.99 12.20 -9.77
C SER A 147 7.54 13.55 -9.23
N ARG A 148 6.44 13.58 -8.46
CA ARG A 148 5.94 14.80 -7.81
C ARG A 148 6.72 15.16 -6.55
N THR A 149 7.49 14.21 -6.00
CA THR A 149 8.32 14.48 -4.84
C THR A 149 9.55 15.31 -5.23
N GLU A 150 9.81 16.37 -4.46
CA GLU A 150 10.99 17.20 -4.64
C GLU A 150 12.28 16.34 -4.62
N ASN A 151 13.19 16.62 -5.55
CA ASN A 151 14.48 15.94 -5.70
C ASN A 151 14.43 14.45 -6.10
N ALA A 152 13.24 13.87 -6.33
CA ALA A 152 13.06 12.48 -6.78
C ALA A 152 13.39 12.24 -8.26
N THR A 153 13.61 13.30 -9.06
CA THR A 153 13.84 13.21 -10.51
C THR A 153 15.24 13.68 -10.94
N ASN A 154 16.18 13.80 -9.99
CA ASN A 154 17.59 14.04 -10.34
C ASN A 154 18.20 12.81 -11.05
N ALA A 155 19.38 12.97 -11.66
CA ALA A 155 20.09 11.85 -12.30
C ALA A 155 20.29 10.68 -11.31
N GLY A 156 19.96 9.45 -11.73
CA GLY A 156 20.01 8.26 -10.89
C GLY A 156 18.87 8.11 -9.86
N GLN A 157 17.94 9.06 -9.75
CA GLN A 157 16.78 8.94 -8.86
C GLN A 157 15.63 8.17 -9.53
N LEU A 158 14.76 7.57 -8.71
CA LEU A 158 13.72 6.64 -9.14
C LEU A 158 12.32 7.27 -9.32
N GLY A 159 12.19 8.59 -9.14
CA GLY A 159 10.94 9.31 -9.36
C GLY A 159 10.46 9.17 -10.80
N GLY A 160 9.18 8.88 -10.96
CA GLY A 160 8.54 8.51 -12.23
C GLY A 160 8.23 7.01 -12.32
N LEU A 161 8.76 6.18 -11.42
CA LEU A 161 8.43 4.76 -11.33
C LEU A 161 6.95 4.57 -10.96
N LEU A 162 6.44 5.35 -9.99
CA LEU A 162 5.01 5.31 -9.63
C LEU A 162 4.12 5.73 -10.80
N GLN A 163 4.51 6.77 -11.54
CA GLN A 163 3.80 7.21 -12.75
C GLN A 163 3.89 6.18 -13.89
N SER A 164 4.93 5.35 -13.92
CA SER A 164 5.13 4.27 -14.90
C SER A 164 4.44 2.96 -14.52
N ALA A 165 4.04 2.79 -13.25
CA ALA A 165 3.39 1.58 -12.76
C ALA A 165 1.96 1.44 -13.29
N THR A 166 1.51 0.22 -13.56
CA THR A 166 0.11 -0.07 -13.91
C THR A 166 -0.71 -0.35 -12.65
N TYR A 167 -0.12 -1.02 -11.66
CA TYR A 167 -0.79 -1.46 -10.44
C TYR A 167 0.02 -1.12 -9.18
N VAL A 168 -0.69 -0.81 -8.10
CA VAL A 168 -0.14 -0.69 -6.75
C VAL A 168 -1.01 -1.52 -5.82
N ALA A 169 -0.45 -2.57 -5.22
CA ALA A 169 -1.13 -3.43 -4.28
C ALA A 169 -0.69 -3.16 -2.84
N GLY A 170 -1.64 -3.23 -1.90
CA GLY A 170 -1.40 -3.14 -0.47
C GLY A 170 -2.21 -4.20 0.28
N LEU A 171 -1.68 -4.70 1.39
CA LEU A 171 -2.47 -5.46 2.37
C LEU A 171 -2.16 -4.94 3.78
N SER A 172 -3.07 -5.11 4.73
CA SER A 172 -2.89 -4.64 6.12
C SER A 172 -2.43 -3.18 6.20
N GLY A 173 -1.35 -2.87 6.93
CA GLY A 173 -0.75 -1.53 6.93
C GLY A 173 -0.37 -0.96 5.55
N GLY A 174 -0.03 -1.81 4.57
CA GLY A 174 0.14 -1.43 3.18
C GLY A 174 -1.17 -1.04 2.49
N SER A 175 -2.30 -1.65 2.87
CA SER A 175 -3.64 -1.23 2.41
C SER A 175 -4.01 0.15 2.94
N TRP A 176 -3.53 0.54 4.13
CA TRP A 176 -3.76 1.87 4.70
C TRP A 176 -3.02 2.94 3.92
N LEU A 177 -1.77 2.66 3.53
CA LEU A 177 -0.98 3.51 2.65
C LEU A 177 -1.68 3.70 1.31
N VAL A 178 -2.04 2.60 0.64
CA VAL A 178 -2.70 2.64 -0.66
C VAL A 178 -4.05 3.33 -0.53
N GLY A 179 -4.92 2.89 0.37
CA GLY A 179 -6.22 3.49 0.58
C GLY A 179 -6.12 5.00 0.83
N SER A 180 -5.32 5.43 1.80
CA SER A 180 -5.13 6.85 2.11
C SER A 180 -4.61 7.64 0.91
N MET A 181 -3.63 7.14 0.17
CA MET A 181 -3.10 7.83 -1.00
C MET A 181 -4.19 8.05 -2.06
N PHE A 182 -4.89 6.99 -2.43
CA PHE A 182 -5.83 7.01 -3.56
C PHE A 182 -7.13 7.73 -3.24
N VAL A 183 -7.72 7.51 -2.06
CA VAL A 183 -8.98 8.17 -1.67
C VAL A 183 -8.77 9.67 -1.43
N ASN A 184 -7.56 10.09 -1.07
CA ASN A 184 -7.21 11.51 -0.96
C ASN A 184 -6.78 12.11 -2.29
N ASN A 185 -7.45 11.76 -3.39
CA ASN A 185 -7.15 12.27 -4.73
C ASN A 185 -5.73 11.93 -5.22
N PHE A 186 -5.29 10.69 -4.97
CA PHE A 186 -3.93 10.27 -5.29
C PHE A 186 -2.86 11.23 -4.72
N SER A 187 -3.09 11.80 -3.53
CA SER A 187 -2.16 12.75 -2.89
C SER A 187 -0.76 12.15 -2.79
N SER A 188 0.28 12.95 -3.04
CA SER A 188 1.65 12.53 -2.79
C SER A 188 1.89 12.31 -1.30
N ILE A 189 2.90 11.50 -0.96
CA ILE A 189 3.27 11.25 0.43
C ILE A 189 3.64 12.55 1.15
N GLY A 190 4.27 13.51 0.46
CA GLY A 190 4.60 14.82 1.02
C GLY A 190 3.36 15.62 1.40
N GLU A 191 2.30 15.59 0.58
CA GLU A 191 1.02 16.25 0.88
C GLU A 191 0.29 15.59 2.05
N LEU A 192 0.39 14.27 2.19
CA LEU A 192 -0.19 13.54 3.32
C LEU A 192 0.55 13.84 4.63
N GLN A 193 1.89 13.85 4.63
CA GLN A 193 2.70 14.23 5.79
C GLN A 193 2.47 15.67 6.25
N ALA A 194 2.19 16.58 5.31
CA ALA A 194 1.94 18.00 5.58
C ALA A 194 0.48 18.31 5.87
N SER A 195 -0.41 17.31 5.87
CA SER A 195 -1.83 17.52 6.11
C SER A 195 -2.10 17.84 7.58
N GLU A 196 -2.95 18.83 7.84
CA GLU A 196 -3.45 19.11 9.18
C GLU A 196 -4.57 18.14 9.62
N LYS A 197 -5.02 17.24 8.73
CA LYS A 197 -6.16 16.35 8.99
C LYS A 197 -5.82 14.87 9.05
N VAL A 198 -4.89 14.42 8.22
CA VAL A 198 -4.53 13.00 8.10
C VAL A 198 -3.06 12.77 8.44
N TRP A 199 -2.71 11.52 8.77
CA TRP A 199 -1.35 11.08 9.10
C TRP A 199 -0.76 11.66 10.40
N HIS A 200 -1.62 12.11 11.30
CA HIS A 200 -1.29 12.46 12.69
C HIS A 200 -1.29 11.21 13.56
N PHE A 201 -0.18 10.47 13.55
CA PHE A 201 -0.03 9.21 14.28
C PHE A 201 0.45 9.39 15.72
N ASP A 202 0.65 10.62 16.19
CA ASP A 202 1.00 10.96 17.58
C ASP A 202 -0.16 10.68 18.54
N LYS A 203 -1.36 10.45 17.98
CA LYS A 203 -2.54 9.98 18.69
C LYS A 203 -2.93 8.59 18.22
N SER A 204 -3.21 7.71 19.18
CA SER A 204 -3.74 6.39 18.86
C SER A 204 -5.14 6.46 18.28
N LEU A 205 -5.42 5.59 17.31
CA LEU A 205 -6.77 5.30 16.78
C LEU A 205 -7.80 5.03 17.89
N LEU A 206 -7.36 4.49 19.03
CA LEU A 206 -8.22 4.19 20.19
C LEU A 206 -8.66 5.46 20.96
N VAL A 207 -7.91 6.54 20.81
CA VAL A 207 -8.14 7.83 21.46
C VAL A 207 -8.88 8.80 20.51
N GLY A 208 -8.62 8.71 19.21
CA GLY A 208 -9.22 9.57 18.20
C GLY A 208 -8.63 10.99 18.17
N PRO A 209 -9.08 11.83 17.22
CA PRO A 209 -8.59 13.21 17.07
C PRO A 209 -9.06 14.14 18.21
N ASP A 210 -8.47 15.36 18.30
CA ASP A 210 -8.97 16.41 19.20
C ASP A 210 -10.05 17.22 18.49
N PHE A 211 -11.28 17.23 19.02
CA PHE A 211 -12.37 18.05 18.52
C PHE A 211 -12.54 19.35 19.32
N ASP A 212 -12.45 19.29 20.66
CA ASP A 212 -12.93 20.38 21.53
C ASP A 212 -11.99 20.77 22.70
N HIS A 213 -10.67 20.81 22.45
CA HIS A 213 -9.61 21.19 23.41
C HIS A 213 -9.47 20.30 24.68
N ILE A 214 -10.40 19.39 24.93
CA ILE A 214 -10.36 18.39 26.00
C ILE A 214 -10.39 17.00 25.35
N GLN A 215 -9.24 16.32 25.36
CA GLN A 215 -9.05 15.03 24.68
C GLN A 215 -10.08 13.97 25.10
N ILE A 216 -10.43 13.89 26.40
CA ILE A 216 -11.40 12.88 26.89
C ILE A 216 -12.79 13.09 26.29
N VAL A 217 -13.24 14.35 26.14
CA VAL A 217 -14.55 14.67 25.55
C VAL A 217 -14.52 14.31 24.06
N SER A 218 -13.43 14.67 23.37
CA SER A 218 -13.21 14.36 21.96
C SER A 218 -13.23 12.85 21.70
N THR A 219 -12.62 12.04 22.58
CA THR A 219 -12.64 10.57 22.48
C THR A 219 -14.06 9.99 22.66
N VAL A 220 -14.88 10.56 23.54
CA VAL A 220 -16.26 10.08 23.73
C VAL A 220 -17.13 10.42 22.52
N GLU A 221 -17.03 11.64 22.00
CA GLU A 221 -17.76 12.06 20.80
C GLU A 221 -17.35 11.26 19.57
N TYR A 222 -16.04 11.08 19.36
CA TYR A 222 -15.47 10.21 18.35
C TYR A 222 -16.07 8.80 18.34
N TRP A 223 -16.04 8.10 19.49
CA TRP A 223 -16.58 6.74 19.58
C TRP A 223 -18.11 6.70 19.52
N LYS A 224 -18.79 7.77 19.94
CA LYS A 224 -20.23 7.90 19.78
C LYS A 224 -20.60 8.01 18.29
N ASP A 225 -19.89 8.82 17.52
CA ASP A 225 -20.13 8.99 16.08
C ASP A 225 -19.90 7.66 15.35
N ILE A 226 -18.78 6.97 15.62
CA ILE A 226 -18.51 5.64 15.06
C ILE A 226 -19.64 4.67 15.43
N THR A 227 -20.09 4.66 16.68
CA THR A 227 -21.15 3.74 17.12
C THR A 227 -22.47 4.05 16.41
N GLU A 228 -22.85 5.34 16.27
CA GLU A 228 -24.07 5.73 15.54
C GLU A 228 -24.02 5.33 14.06
N GLU A 229 -22.84 5.41 13.42
CA GLU A 229 -22.64 4.95 12.04
C GLU A 229 -22.79 3.43 11.91
N VAL A 230 -22.17 2.66 12.80
CA VAL A 230 -22.26 1.19 12.79
C VAL A 230 -23.68 0.72 13.13
N ASP A 231 -24.33 1.36 14.10
CA ASP A 231 -25.75 1.14 14.41
C ASP A 231 -26.64 1.41 13.19
N GLY A 232 -26.32 2.43 12.37
CA GLY A 232 -27.01 2.69 11.11
C GLY A 232 -26.98 1.48 10.17
N LYS A 233 -25.81 0.88 9.97
CA LYS A 233 -25.62 -0.35 9.18
C LYS A 233 -26.40 -1.54 9.77
N ALA A 234 -26.32 -1.75 11.09
CA ALA A 234 -27.07 -2.81 11.77
C ALA A 234 -28.59 -2.64 11.64
N ASN A 235 -29.10 -1.42 11.86
CA ASN A 235 -30.52 -1.08 11.73
C ASN A 235 -31.04 -1.20 10.29
N ALA A 236 -30.17 -1.06 9.29
CA ALA A 236 -30.50 -1.34 7.89
C ALA A 236 -30.55 -2.84 7.55
N GLY A 237 -30.22 -3.72 8.50
CA GLY A 237 -30.34 -5.17 8.40
C GLY A 237 -29.07 -5.88 7.93
N PHE A 238 -27.92 -5.22 7.96
CA PHE A 238 -26.62 -5.79 7.62
C PHE A 238 -25.90 -6.22 8.90
N ASN A 239 -25.19 -7.34 8.86
CA ASN A 239 -24.33 -7.75 9.98
C ASN A 239 -23.16 -6.76 10.14
N THR A 240 -22.77 -6.53 11.39
CA THR A 240 -21.65 -5.67 11.78
C THR A 240 -20.67 -6.46 12.62
N SER A 241 -19.40 -6.12 12.55
CA SER A 241 -18.33 -6.77 13.30
C SER A 241 -17.31 -5.76 13.83
N PHE A 242 -16.27 -6.22 14.54
CA PHE A 242 -15.20 -5.31 14.96
C PHE A 242 -14.52 -4.57 13.81
N THR A 243 -14.49 -5.17 12.63
CA THR A 243 -13.93 -4.52 11.45
C THR A 243 -14.66 -3.24 11.09
N ASP A 244 -15.96 -3.12 11.37
CA ASP A 244 -16.69 -1.88 11.15
C ASP A 244 -16.10 -0.74 12.00
N TYR A 245 -16.00 -0.94 13.31
CA TYR A 245 -15.43 0.04 14.23
C TYR A 245 -13.96 0.34 13.92
N TRP A 246 -13.17 -0.70 13.62
CA TRP A 246 -11.76 -0.57 13.26
C TRP A 246 -11.56 0.21 11.96
N GLY A 247 -12.33 -0.12 10.92
CA GLY A 247 -12.29 0.56 9.63
C GLY A 247 -12.71 2.02 9.73
N ARG A 248 -13.71 2.32 10.57
CA ARG A 248 -14.08 3.71 10.86
C ARG A 248 -12.98 4.44 11.60
N ALA A 249 -12.40 3.83 12.64
CA ALA A 249 -11.30 4.43 13.38
C ALA A 249 -10.09 4.75 12.46
N LEU A 250 -9.71 3.81 11.59
CA LEU A 250 -8.68 4.01 10.56
C LEU A 250 -8.98 5.22 9.68
N SER A 251 -10.24 5.39 9.28
CA SER A 251 -10.63 6.44 8.34
C SER A 251 -10.39 7.85 8.89
N TYR A 252 -10.55 8.08 10.20
CA TYR A 252 -10.28 9.39 10.80
C TYR A 252 -8.82 9.84 10.67
N GLN A 253 -7.87 8.92 10.56
CA GLN A 253 -6.46 9.25 10.34
C GLN A 253 -6.01 9.19 8.89
N LEU A 254 -6.82 8.58 8.01
CA LEU A 254 -6.40 8.21 6.66
C LEU A 254 -7.26 8.83 5.55
N VAL A 255 -8.47 9.30 5.84
CA VAL A 255 -9.41 9.87 4.87
C VAL A 255 -9.63 11.34 5.18
N ASN A 256 -9.15 12.20 4.28
CA ASN A 256 -9.32 13.65 4.36
C ASN A 256 -10.71 14.03 3.82
N ALA A 257 -11.73 13.85 4.66
CA ALA A 257 -13.11 14.21 4.37
C ALA A 257 -13.40 15.66 4.76
N SER A 258 -14.35 16.29 4.06
CA SER A 258 -14.73 17.69 4.33
C SER A 258 -15.42 17.91 5.69
N GLY A 259 -15.99 16.84 6.26
CA GLY A 259 -16.74 16.89 7.53
C GLY A 259 -15.90 16.60 8.78
N ASP A 260 -14.61 16.28 8.63
CA ASP A 260 -13.74 15.82 9.73
C ASP A 260 -14.29 14.57 10.49
N ASP A 261 -15.11 13.78 9.79
CA ASP A 261 -15.84 12.59 10.26
C ASP A 261 -15.24 11.28 9.73
N GLY A 262 -14.01 11.32 9.21
CA GLY A 262 -13.39 10.16 8.57
C GLY A 262 -14.13 9.66 7.34
N GLY A 263 -14.97 10.47 6.68
CA GLY A 263 -15.54 10.18 5.37
C GLY A 263 -16.42 8.93 5.29
N PRO A 264 -17.51 8.82 6.07
CA PRO A 264 -18.41 7.68 6.04
C PRO A 264 -19.01 7.43 4.65
N SER A 265 -19.18 8.49 3.85
CA SER A 265 -19.74 8.38 2.49
C SER A 265 -18.74 7.98 1.40
N TYR A 266 -17.45 7.82 1.72
CA TYR A 266 -16.40 7.53 0.75
C TYR A 266 -16.33 6.02 0.51
N THR A 267 -16.41 5.61 -0.76
CA THR A 267 -16.41 4.18 -1.14
C THR A 267 -15.19 3.84 -1.98
N TRP A 268 -14.71 2.59 -1.91
CA TRP A 268 -13.59 2.15 -2.73
C TRP A 268 -13.94 2.20 -4.23
N SER A 269 -15.18 1.82 -4.57
CA SER A 269 -15.70 1.95 -5.95
C SER A 269 -15.74 3.39 -6.47
N SER A 270 -15.75 4.40 -5.61
CA SER A 270 -15.73 5.81 -6.04
C SER A 270 -14.43 6.20 -6.75
N ILE A 271 -13.33 5.46 -6.53
CA ILE A 271 -12.05 5.67 -7.22
C ILE A 271 -12.25 5.54 -8.74
N ALA A 272 -13.11 4.61 -9.19
CA ALA A 272 -13.44 4.41 -10.60
C ALA A 272 -14.11 5.62 -11.26
N LEU A 273 -14.69 6.53 -10.47
CA LEU A 273 -15.41 7.71 -10.94
C LEU A 273 -14.54 8.96 -11.00
N MET A 274 -13.30 8.90 -10.52
CA MET A 274 -12.39 10.02 -10.54
C MET A 274 -11.87 10.29 -11.95
N ASP A 275 -11.90 11.56 -12.38
CA ASP A 275 -11.49 11.98 -13.73
C ASP A 275 -10.05 11.54 -14.05
N ASP A 276 -9.12 11.73 -13.11
CA ASP A 276 -7.72 11.36 -13.28
C ASP A 276 -7.52 9.83 -13.35
N PHE A 277 -8.32 9.05 -12.61
CA PHE A 277 -8.30 7.60 -12.72
C PHE A 277 -8.82 7.15 -14.09
N GLN A 278 -9.97 7.68 -14.53
CA GLN A 278 -10.53 7.37 -15.86
C GLN A 278 -9.58 7.76 -17.00
N ALA A 279 -8.83 8.84 -16.82
CA ALA A 279 -7.78 9.29 -17.73
C ALA A 279 -6.46 8.49 -17.58
N GLY A 280 -6.41 7.48 -16.72
CA GLY A 280 -5.26 6.61 -16.51
C GLY A 280 -4.03 7.33 -15.97
N GLN A 281 -4.19 8.43 -15.22
CA GLN A 281 -3.06 9.27 -14.76
C GLN A 281 -2.24 8.63 -13.62
N TYR A 282 -2.83 7.72 -12.86
CA TYR A 282 -2.16 6.97 -11.80
C TYR A 282 -2.46 5.47 -11.86
N PRO A 283 -1.64 4.61 -11.21
CA PRO A 283 -1.85 3.16 -11.25
C PRO A 283 -3.17 2.74 -10.59
N MET A 284 -3.63 1.53 -10.84
CA MET A 284 -4.81 0.98 -10.16
C MET A 284 -4.46 0.52 -8.75
N PRO A 285 -5.20 0.97 -7.72
CA PRO A 285 -5.02 0.48 -6.36
C PRO A 285 -5.68 -0.89 -6.20
N LEU A 286 -4.97 -1.80 -5.56
CA LEU A 286 -5.43 -3.14 -5.21
C LEU A 286 -5.27 -3.34 -3.72
N VAL A 287 -6.28 -3.93 -3.08
CA VAL A 287 -6.22 -4.36 -1.68
C VAL A 287 -6.45 -5.86 -1.59
N VAL A 288 -5.66 -6.54 -0.76
CA VAL A 288 -5.74 -8.00 -0.58
C VAL A 288 -6.24 -8.34 0.83
N ALA A 289 -7.10 -9.34 0.93
CA ALA A 289 -7.60 -9.90 2.18
C ALA A 289 -7.74 -11.43 2.04
N ASP A 290 -7.73 -12.16 3.15
CA ASP A 290 -7.86 -13.61 3.12
C ASP A 290 -9.27 -14.06 3.52
N GLY A 291 -9.73 -15.16 2.94
CA GLY A 291 -10.96 -15.82 3.36
C GLY A 291 -10.73 -16.67 4.59
N ARG A 292 -11.66 -16.57 5.55
CA ARG A 292 -11.72 -17.47 6.72
C ARG A 292 -13.04 -18.22 6.69
N ASN A 293 -13.02 -19.54 6.57
CA ASN A 293 -14.26 -20.32 6.58
C ASN A 293 -14.85 -20.39 8.01
N PRO A 294 -16.14 -20.71 8.15
CA PRO A 294 -16.75 -20.86 9.47
C PRO A 294 -16.01 -21.88 10.34
N ASN A 295 -15.78 -21.53 11.61
CA ASN A 295 -15.05 -22.33 12.62
C ASN A 295 -13.54 -22.51 12.37
N GLU A 296 -12.96 -21.93 11.31
CA GLU A 296 -11.50 -21.83 11.20
C GLU A 296 -10.97 -20.81 12.21
N VAL A 297 -9.77 -21.05 12.73
CA VAL A 297 -9.06 -20.13 13.64
C VAL A 297 -7.64 -19.87 13.14
N ILE A 298 -7.09 -20.80 12.36
CA ILE A 298 -5.79 -20.67 11.72
C ILE A 298 -6.05 -20.55 10.22
N ILE A 299 -5.48 -19.52 9.60
CA ILE A 299 -5.48 -19.34 8.16
C ILE A 299 -4.28 -20.11 7.60
N GLU A 300 -4.55 -21.12 6.79
CA GLU A 300 -3.50 -21.90 6.13
C GLU A 300 -3.03 -21.18 4.85
N THR A 301 -1.83 -21.50 4.38
CA THR A 301 -1.25 -21.00 3.11
C THR A 301 -2.09 -21.32 1.86
N ASN A 302 -3.15 -22.12 1.98
CA ASN A 302 -4.11 -22.45 0.92
C ASN A 302 -5.41 -21.64 1.00
N ALA A 303 -5.49 -20.68 1.94
CA ALA A 303 -6.64 -19.82 2.10
C ALA A 303 -7.00 -19.12 0.78
N THR A 304 -8.27 -18.74 0.66
CA THR A 304 -8.74 -18.01 -0.52
C THR A 304 -8.27 -16.57 -0.41
N VAL A 305 -7.43 -16.13 -1.33
CA VAL A 305 -6.93 -14.77 -1.42
C VAL A 305 -7.94 -13.95 -2.22
N TYR A 306 -8.53 -12.94 -1.58
CA TYR A 306 -9.45 -12.00 -2.19
C TYR A 306 -8.74 -10.71 -2.57
N GLU A 307 -9.18 -10.11 -3.68
CA GLU A 307 -8.74 -8.82 -4.18
C GLU A 307 -9.91 -7.85 -4.22
N PHE A 308 -9.69 -6.63 -3.73
CA PHE A 308 -10.51 -5.45 -4.00
C PHE A 308 -9.81 -4.57 -5.02
N ASN A 309 -10.48 -4.29 -6.13
CA ASN A 309 -10.09 -3.23 -7.05
C ASN A 309 -11.25 -2.22 -7.21
N PRO A 310 -11.07 -1.08 -7.92
CA PRO A 310 -12.11 -0.04 -7.99
C PRO A 310 -13.45 -0.48 -8.60
N TRP A 311 -13.56 -1.66 -9.21
CA TRP A 311 -14.79 -2.15 -9.82
C TRP A 311 -15.34 -3.42 -9.20
N GLU A 312 -14.49 -4.27 -8.63
CA GLU A 312 -14.87 -5.62 -8.27
C GLU A 312 -14.12 -6.16 -7.05
N PHE A 313 -14.76 -7.11 -6.40
CA PHE A 313 -14.22 -7.91 -5.31
C PHE A 313 -14.32 -9.39 -5.68
N GLY A 314 -13.29 -10.16 -5.41
CA GLY A 314 -13.32 -11.58 -5.75
C GLY A 314 -11.96 -12.24 -5.64
N SER A 315 -11.84 -13.42 -6.24
CA SER A 315 -10.61 -14.20 -6.15
C SER A 315 -10.26 -14.87 -7.48
N TRP A 316 -8.97 -14.92 -7.77
CA TRP A 316 -8.38 -15.73 -8.85
C TRP A 316 -8.16 -17.19 -8.45
N ASP A 317 -8.34 -17.52 -7.16
CA ASP A 317 -8.14 -18.88 -6.68
C ASP A 317 -9.26 -19.79 -7.15
N PRO A 318 -8.96 -21.07 -7.47
CA PRO A 318 -9.95 -22.04 -7.93
C PRO A 318 -11.11 -22.31 -6.96
N SER A 319 -10.96 -21.97 -5.68
CA SER A 319 -12.03 -22.08 -4.69
C SER A 319 -13.23 -21.26 -5.14
N VAL A 320 -13.07 -19.94 -5.31
CA VAL A 320 -14.14 -19.02 -5.71
C VAL A 320 -14.15 -18.78 -7.22
N TYR A 321 -12.97 -18.46 -7.77
CA TYR A 321 -12.71 -18.17 -9.18
C TYR A 321 -13.77 -17.28 -9.84
N ALA A 322 -14.07 -16.16 -9.18
CA ALA A 322 -15.18 -15.28 -9.51
C ALA A 322 -15.02 -13.90 -8.89
N PHE A 323 -15.66 -12.90 -9.51
CA PHE A 323 -15.62 -11.50 -9.08
C PHE A 323 -17.02 -10.89 -9.14
N VAL A 324 -17.41 -10.21 -8.06
CA VAL A 324 -18.67 -9.48 -7.90
C VAL A 324 -18.45 -7.97 -8.09
N PRO A 325 -19.39 -7.22 -8.70
CA PRO A 325 -19.31 -5.76 -8.79
C PRO A 325 -19.29 -5.10 -7.41
N LEU A 326 -18.19 -4.41 -7.08
CA LEU A 326 -17.90 -3.89 -5.75
C LEU A 326 -18.92 -2.83 -5.31
N GLU A 327 -19.31 -1.93 -6.23
CA GLU A 327 -20.34 -0.90 -5.98
C GLU A 327 -21.66 -1.49 -5.45
N TYR A 328 -21.95 -2.74 -5.79
CA TYR A 328 -23.18 -3.44 -5.43
C TYR A 328 -22.98 -4.60 -4.47
N ILE A 329 -21.82 -4.70 -3.81
CA ILE A 329 -21.41 -5.88 -3.04
C ILE A 329 -22.38 -6.25 -1.91
N GLY A 330 -23.06 -5.28 -1.29
CA GLY A 330 -24.07 -5.52 -0.26
C GLY A 330 -25.42 -6.01 -0.79
N SER A 331 -25.55 -6.23 -2.10
CA SER A 331 -26.81 -6.69 -2.71
C SER A 331 -26.95 -8.20 -2.57
N ARG A 332 -28.19 -8.69 -2.60
CA ARG A 332 -28.45 -10.13 -2.70
C ARG A 332 -28.31 -10.62 -4.14
N PHE A 333 -27.29 -11.43 -4.39
CA PHE A 333 -27.11 -12.17 -5.62
C PHE A 333 -27.79 -13.54 -5.49
N GLU A 334 -28.48 -13.99 -6.53
CA GLU A 334 -29.03 -15.34 -6.63
C GLU A 334 -28.47 -15.98 -7.89
N ASN A 335 -27.71 -17.07 -7.73
CA ASN A 335 -27.00 -17.75 -8.81
C ASN A 335 -26.16 -16.77 -9.66
N GLY A 336 -25.46 -15.84 -9.00
CA GLY A 336 -24.53 -14.90 -9.62
C GLY A 336 -25.15 -13.66 -10.26
N THR A 337 -26.44 -13.39 -10.10
CA THR A 337 -27.06 -12.14 -10.60
C THR A 337 -28.09 -11.60 -9.59
N ILE A 338 -28.25 -10.29 -9.52
CA ILE A 338 -29.33 -9.68 -8.72
C ILE A 338 -30.69 -9.93 -9.42
N PRO A 339 -31.69 -10.55 -8.76
CA PRO A 339 -32.99 -10.86 -9.36
C PRO A 339 -33.71 -9.63 -9.95
N GLU A 340 -34.59 -9.85 -10.94
CA GLU A 340 -35.36 -8.75 -11.56
C GLU A 340 -36.24 -7.98 -10.57
N ASN A 341 -36.78 -8.67 -9.57
CA ASN A 341 -37.55 -8.08 -8.47
C ASN A 341 -36.68 -7.69 -7.27
N GLY A 342 -35.36 -7.91 -7.33
CA GLY A 342 -34.39 -7.55 -6.31
C GLY A 342 -33.98 -6.07 -6.38
N THR A 343 -33.48 -5.57 -5.25
CA THR A 343 -32.90 -4.23 -5.11
C THR A 343 -31.37 -4.31 -5.13
N CYS A 344 -30.75 -3.23 -5.56
CA CYS A 344 -29.31 -3.07 -5.48
C CYS A 344 -29.00 -2.30 -4.20
N VAL A 345 -27.86 -2.59 -3.57
CA VAL A 345 -27.37 -1.90 -2.37
C VAL A 345 -26.08 -1.20 -2.73
N ARG A 346 -25.93 0.08 -2.36
CA ARG A 346 -24.69 0.85 -2.50
C ARG A 346 -24.22 1.34 -1.13
N GLY A 347 -22.92 1.63 -1.01
CA GLY A 347 -22.32 2.17 0.23
C GLY A 347 -21.70 1.12 1.15
N PHE A 348 -21.85 -0.18 0.85
CA PHE A 348 -21.25 -1.25 1.64
C PHE A 348 -19.72 -1.27 1.55
N ASP A 349 -19.16 -0.85 0.41
CA ASP A 349 -17.73 -0.81 0.12
C ASP A 349 -17.06 0.47 0.65
N ASN A 350 -17.43 0.93 1.85
CA ASN A 350 -16.79 2.06 2.51
C ASN A 350 -15.26 1.87 2.55
N VAL A 351 -14.50 2.92 2.25
CA VAL A 351 -13.04 2.84 2.13
C VAL A 351 -12.36 2.36 3.42
N GLY A 352 -12.89 2.79 4.57
CA GLY A 352 -12.45 2.37 5.88
C GLY A 352 -12.70 0.89 6.12
N PHE A 353 -13.88 0.40 5.76
CA PHE A 353 -14.23 -1.01 5.89
C PHE A 353 -13.39 -1.91 4.97
N VAL A 354 -13.06 -1.46 3.75
CA VAL A 354 -12.15 -2.19 2.84
C VAL A 354 -10.73 -2.25 3.41
N MET A 355 -10.18 -1.12 3.87
CA MET A 355 -8.87 -1.10 4.55
C MET A 355 -8.87 -1.95 5.82
N GLY A 356 -9.94 -1.87 6.61
CA GLY A 356 -10.13 -2.66 7.82
C GLY A 356 -10.22 -4.15 7.52
N SER A 357 -10.94 -4.56 6.47
CA SER A 357 -11.05 -5.96 6.05
C SER A 357 -9.68 -6.57 5.76
N SER A 358 -8.78 -5.77 5.17
CA SER A 358 -7.39 -6.17 4.87
C SER A 358 -6.46 -6.10 6.09
N SER A 359 -6.90 -5.58 7.24
CA SER A 359 -6.06 -5.36 8.42
C SER A 359 -6.67 -5.81 9.75
N THR A 360 -7.63 -6.72 9.71
CA THR A 360 -8.32 -7.21 10.91
C THR A 360 -7.54 -8.38 11.54
N LEU A 361 -6.47 -8.08 12.29
CA LEU A 361 -5.65 -9.05 13.07
C LEU A 361 -6.14 -9.19 14.53
N PHE A 362 -7.45 -9.14 14.76
CA PHE A 362 -8.00 -8.94 16.11
C PHE A 362 -7.80 -10.12 17.06
N ASN A 363 -7.57 -11.33 16.54
CA ASN A 363 -7.24 -12.52 17.33
C ASN A 363 -5.99 -12.32 18.20
N GLU A 364 -5.03 -11.52 17.72
CA GLU A 364 -3.78 -11.23 18.43
C GLU A 364 -3.88 -9.94 19.25
N PHE A 365 -4.53 -8.90 18.71
CA PHE A 365 -4.67 -7.61 19.37
C PHE A 365 -5.58 -7.64 20.62
N LEU A 366 -6.67 -8.43 20.62
CA LEU A 366 -7.59 -8.54 21.76
C LEU A 366 -6.98 -9.25 22.97
N LEU A 367 -5.98 -10.11 22.78
CA LEU A 367 -5.27 -10.76 23.88
C LEU A 367 -4.53 -9.74 24.75
N ASP A 368 -4.09 -8.61 24.17
CA ASP A 368 -3.43 -7.51 24.86
C ASP A 368 -4.37 -6.39 25.31
N ILE A 369 -5.62 -6.36 24.85
CA ILE A 369 -6.64 -5.36 25.24
C ILE A 369 -6.96 -5.40 26.74
N ASN A 370 -6.91 -6.56 27.38
CA ASN A 370 -7.07 -6.67 28.84
C ASN A 370 -5.95 -5.97 29.64
N SER A 371 -4.78 -5.76 29.01
CA SER A 371 -3.65 -5.04 29.61
C SER A 371 -3.64 -3.54 29.29
N THR A 372 -4.48 -3.10 28.33
CA THR A 372 -4.53 -1.73 27.83
C THR A 372 -5.69 -0.97 28.48
N SER A 373 -5.43 0.21 29.06
CA SER A 373 -6.47 1.07 29.66
C SER A 373 -7.34 1.71 28.57
N ILE A 374 -8.32 0.96 28.09
CA ILE A 374 -9.28 1.40 27.06
C ILE A 374 -10.43 2.20 27.68
N PRO A 375 -10.90 3.30 27.04
CA PRO A 375 -12.06 4.07 27.48
C PRO A 375 -13.31 3.19 27.67
N THR A 376 -14.13 3.48 28.70
CA THR A 376 -15.36 2.73 28.98
C THR A 376 -16.32 2.70 27.79
N ILE A 377 -16.42 3.81 27.05
CA ILE A 377 -17.25 3.90 25.84
C ILE A 377 -16.83 2.89 24.76
N LEU A 378 -15.54 2.58 24.65
CA LEU A 378 -15.04 1.58 23.71
C LEU A 378 -15.40 0.16 24.18
N LYS A 379 -15.40 -0.08 25.49
CA LYS A 379 -15.88 -1.36 26.06
C LYS A 379 -17.39 -1.54 25.88
N GLU A 380 -18.15 -0.45 25.95
CA GLU A 380 -19.61 -0.44 25.71
C GLU A 380 -19.92 -0.57 24.21
N ALA A 381 -19.23 0.16 23.32
CA ALA A 381 -19.37 0.01 21.88
C ALA A 381 -19.06 -1.43 21.41
N PHE A 382 -18.14 -2.09 22.12
CA PHE A 382 -17.76 -3.47 21.87
C PHE A 382 -18.57 -4.49 22.65
N SER A 383 -19.38 -4.11 23.66
CA SER A 383 -20.05 -5.10 24.51
C SER A 383 -21.04 -5.94 23.72
N ASP A 384 -21.75 -5.35 22.77
CA ASP A 384 -22.76 -6.04 21.97
C ASP A 384 -22.10 -7.05 20.99
N ILE A 385 -20.93 -6.72 20.45
CA ILE A 385 -20.10 -7.66 19.66
C ILE A 385 -19.47 -8.72 20.58
N LEU A 386 -18.95 -8.33 21.75
CA LEU A 386 -18.29 -9.21 22.72
C LEU A 386 -19.24 -10.23 23.35
N GLU A 387 -20.53 -9.90 23.48
CA GLU A 387 -21.56 -10.83 23.96
C GLU A 387 -21.96 -11.86 22.89
N ASP A 388 -21.90 -11.51 21.60
CA ASP A 388 -22.14 -12.41 20.45
C ASP A 388 -20.84 -13.14 19.98
N LEU A 389 -19.67 -12.69 20.46
CA LEU A 389 -18.35 -13.25 20.18
C LEU A 389 -18.15 -14.62 20.80
N GLY A 390 -18.49 -15.61 19.99
CA GLY A 390 -18.37 -17.03 20.30
C GLY A 390 -19.28 -17.88 19.42
N GLU A 391 -20.34 -17.29 18.85
CA GLU A 391 -21.30 -18.02 18.01
C GLU A 391 -21.28 -17.63 16.52
N ARG A 392 -20.69 -16.48 16.11
CA ARG A 392 -20.80 -15.94 14.73
C ARG A 392 -19.53 -15.44 14.01
N ASN A 393 -18.34 -15.57 14.60
CA ASN A 393 -17.10 -14.97 14.05
C ASN A 393 -17.20 -13.43 13.87
N ASP A 394 -17.80 -12.70 14.82
CA ASP A 394 -17.93 -11.24 14.74
C ASP A 394 -16.60 -10.48 15.07
N ASP A 395 -15.50 -11.23 15.19
CA ASP A 395 -14.13 -10.73 15.38
C ASP A 395 -13.48 -10.24 14.08
N ILE A 396 -14.06 -10.59 12.93
CA ILE A 396 -13.49 -10.43 11.59
C ILE A 396 -14.43 -9.72 10.64
N ALA A 397 -14.00 -9.39 9.42
CA ALA A 397 -14.83 -8.63 8.49
C ALA A 397 -15.96 -9.50 7.93
N VAL A 398 -17.20 -9.07 8.09
CA VAL A 398 -18.40 -9.81 7.65
C VAL A 398 -19.06 -9.11 6.45
N TYR A 399 -19.16 -9.83 5.35
CA TYR A 399 -19.89 -9.47 4.14
C TYR A 399 -21.22 -10.23 4.14
N SER A 400 -22.27 -9.56 4.62
CA SER A 400 -23.63 -10.09 4.71
C SER A 400 -24.58 -9.17 3.94
N PRO A 401 -25.34 -9.66 2.95
CA PRO A 401 -25.34 -11.04 2.47
C PRO A 401 -24.03 -11.39 1.74
N ASN A 402 -23.63 -12.66 1.80
CA ASN A 402 -22.53 -13.19 1.00
C ASN A 402 -22.85 -13.05 -0.51
N PRO A 403 -22.04 -12.31 -1.28
CA PRO A 403 -22.29 -12.11 -2.71
C PRO A 403 -22.16 -13.40 -3.53
N PHE A 404 -21.46 -14.42 -3.04
CA PHE A 404 -21.24 -15.70 -3.73
C PHE A 404 -22.17 -16.82 -3.24
N TYR A 405 -23.15 -16.52 -2.39
CA TYR A 405 -24.10 -17.51 -1.91
C TYR A 405 -24.88 -18.16 -3.06
N ASP A 406 -25.03 -19.49 -3.01
CA ASP A 406 -25.65 -20.32 -4.04
C ASP A 406 -25.03 -20.14 -5.45
N TYR A 407 -23.79 -19.65 -5.55
CA TYR A 407 -23.12 -19.50 -6.84
C TYR A 407 -22.59 -20.84 -7.35
N ARG A 408 -22.95 -21.20 -8.59
CA ARG A 408 -22.48 -22.39 -9.33
C ARG A 408 -22.76 -23.76 -8.67
N ASP A 409 -23.75 -23.86 -7.78
CA ASP A 409 -24.05 -25.10 -7.04
C ASP A 409 -22.81 -25.71 -6.35
N SER A 410 -21.88 -24.86 -5.90
CA SER A 410 -20.64 -25.27 -5.22
C SER A 410 -20.93 -25.75 -3.80
N SER A 411 -20.21 -26.78 -3.34
CA SER A 411 -20.28 -27.28 -1.96
C SER A 411 -19.29 -26.62 -1.01
N GLU A 412 -18.44 -25.72 -1.53
CA GLU A 412 -17.44 -25.01 -0.74
C GLU A 412 -18.09 -23.97 0.19
N ALA A 413 -17.39 -23.60 1.26
CA ALA A 413 -17.91 -22.69 2.28
C ALA A 413 -18.38 -21.35 1.70
N TYR A 414 -17.60 -20.73 0.80
CA TYR A 414 -17.95 -19.45 0.17
C TYR A 414 -19.30 -19.45 -0.57
N ALA A 415 -19.82 -20.61 -1.00
CA ALA A 415 -21.09 -20.70 -1.71
C ALA A 415 -22.24 -21.19 -0.83
N THR A 416 -21.94 -21.78 0.33
CA THR A 416 -22.91 -22.46 1.19
C THR A 416 -23.23 -21.69 2.48
N THR A 417 -22.48 -20.63 2.79
CA THR A 417 -22.69 -19.77 3.96
C THR A 417 -23.43 -18.48 3.58
N ALA A 418 -24.39 -18.08 4.42
CA ALA A 418 -25.16 -16.86 4.19
C ALA A 418 -24.29 -15.58 4.29
N ASP A 419 -23.19 -15.67 5.03
CA ASP A 419 -22.23 -14.59 5.26
C ASP A 419 -20.85 -15.03 4.76
N LEU A 420 -20.11 -14.07 4.19
CA LEU A 420 -18.72 -14.26 3.78
C LEU A 420 -17.83 -13.53 4.78
N THR A 421 -16.85 -14.24 5.32
CA THR A 421 -15.90 -13.72 6.30
C THR A 421 -14.51 -13.59 5.70
N VAL A 422 -13.90 -12.41 5.87
CA VAL A 422 -12.52 -12.13 5.44
C VAL A 422 -11.69 -11.53 6.58
N VAL A 423 -10.39 -11.74 6.52
CA VAL A 423 -9.40 -11.34 7.52
C VAL A 423 -8.22 -10.63 6.87
N ASP A 424 -7.24 -10.21 7.68
CA ASP A 424 -6.02 -9.59 7.18
C ASP A 424 -5.34 -10.49 6.13
N GLY A 425 -4.98 -9.91 4.99
CA GLY A 425 -4.42 -10.63 3.84
C GLY A 425 -3.00 -11.15 4.04
N GLY A 426 -2.40 -10.91 5.21
CA GLY A 426 -1.11 -11.50 5.58
C GLY A 426 -1.22 -12.73 6.50
N GLU A 427 -2.43 -13.14 6.90
CA GLU A 427 -2.61 -14.26 7.85
C GLU A 427 -2.22 -15.61 7.24
N ASP A 428 -2.29 -15.77 5.92
CA ASP A 428 -1.81 -16.96 5.21
C ASP A 428 -0.27 -17.01 5.04
N GLY A 429 0.45 -15.99 5.50
CA GLY A 429 1.89 -15.83 5.38
C GLY A 429 2.35 -15.05 4.13
N GLU A 430 1.48 -14.78 3.16
CA GLU A 430 1.76 -13.97 1.97
C GLU A 430 1.70 -12.45 2.27
N ASN A 431 2.42 -12.00 3.30
CA ASN A 431 2.35 -10.62 3.81
C ASN A 431 2.73 -9.52 2.79
N ILE A 432 3.29 -9.85 1.62
CA ILE A 432 3.43 -8.98 0.46
C ILE A 432 2.33 -9.35 -0.56
N PRO A 433 1.45 -8.41 -0.99
CA PRO A 433 0.28 -8.69 -1.82
C PRO A 433 0.65 -8.98 -3.28
N LEU A 434 1.27 -10.14 -3.54
CA LEU A 434 1.79 -10.52 -4.86
C LEU A 434 0.76 -11.25 -5.71
N GLN A 435 -0.14 -12.03 -5.10
CA GLN A 435 -1.15 -12.83 -5.78
C GLN A 435 -1.87 -12.08 -6.91
N PRO A 436 -2.43 -10.86 -6.70
CA PRO A 436 -3.12 -10.17 -7.78
C PRO A 436 -2.17 -9.70 -8.89
N LEU A 437 -0.88 -9.49 -8.60
CA LEU A 437 0.11 -8.96 -9.54
C LEU A 437 0.78 -10.03 -10.40
N ILE A 438 0.73 -11.30 -9.97
CA ILE A 438 1.35 -12.43 -10.67
C ILE A 438 0.38 -13.17 -11.60
N GLN A 439 -0.87 -12.72 -11.68
CA GLN A 439 -1.87 -13.28 -12.58
C GLN A 439 -1.44 -13.13 -14.05
N PRO A 440 -1.45 -14.22 -14.84
CA PRO A 440 -1.02 -14.17 -16.24
C PRO A 440 -1.85 -13.20 -17.08
N GLU A 441 -3.12 -12.99 -16.72
CA GLU A 441 -4.05 -12.05 -17.37
C GLU A 441 -3.58 -10.60 -17.28
N ARG A 442 -2.85 -10.22 -16.22
CA ARG A 442 -2.30 -8.86 -16.05
C ARG A 442 -0.97 -8.66 -16.74
N ALA A 443 -0.28 -9.74 -17.11
CA ALA A 443 1.00 -9.71 -17.82
C ALA A 443 1.99 -8.69 -17.23
N VAL A 444 2.17 -8.72 -15.90
CA VAL A 444 3.16 -7.88 -15.20
C VAL A 444 4.56 -8.40 -15.51
N ASP A 445 5.48 -7.48 -15.83
CA ASP A 445 6.86 -7.79 -16.19
C ASP A 445 7.80 -7.71 -14.99
N VAL A 446 7.58 -6.74 -14.11
CA VAL A 446 8.40 -6.50 -12.93
C VAL A 446 7.54 -6.02 -11.77
N ILE A 447 7.82 -6.55 -10.58
CA ILE A 447 7.18 -6.13 -9.32
C ILE A 447 8.24 -5.54 -8.40
N PHE A 448 8.00 -4.34 -7.88
CA PHE A 448 8.75 -3.75 -6.77
C PHE A 448 8.04 -4.11 -5.47
N ALA A 449 8.55 -5.12 -4.75
CA ALA A 449 7.96 -5.69 -3.56
C ALA A 449 8.59 -5.08 -2.30
N ILE A 450 7.92 -4.09 -1.71
CA ILE A 450 8.35 -3.43 -0.47
C ILE A 450 7.89 -4.27 0.72
N ASP A 451 8.86 -4.81 1.45
CA ASP A 451 8.61 -5.71 2.57
C ASP A 451 8.91 -5.03 3.91
N SER A 452 7.90 -4.96 4.77
CA SER A 452 7.92 -4.41 6.11
C SER A 452 7.53 -5.45 7.17
N SER A 453 7.61 -6.74 6.81
CA SER A 453 7.30 -7.87 7.70
C SER A 453 8.19 -7.86 8.95
N ALA A 454 7.65 -8.39 10.05
CA ALA A 454 8.29 -8.43 11.35
C ALA A 454 8.68 -9.88 11.70
N ASP A 455 9.53 -10.49 10.86
CA ASP A 455 9.75 -11.95 10.88
C ASP A 455 10.82 -12.41 11.87
N THR A 456 11.74 -11.53 12.26
CA THR A 456 12.83 -11.84 13.20
C THR A 456 12.49 -11.42 14.62
N ASP A 457 13.29 -11.86 15.60
CA ASP A 457 13.17 -11.44 17.01
C ASP A 457 13.28 -9.92 17.20
N TYR A 458 13.84 -9.21 16.22
CA TYR A 458 13.94 -7.75 16.17
C TYR A 458 13.01 -7.13 15.12
N TYR A 459 11.96 -7.82 14.67
CA TYR A 459 10.94 -7.29 13.76
C TYR A 459 11.48 -6.80 12.40
N TRP A 460 12.53 -7.46 11.88
CA TRP A 460 13.01 -7.24 10.52
C TRP A 460 12.48 -8.32 9.56
N PRO A 461 12.34 -8.03 8.25
CA PRO A 461 11.98 -9.04 7.27
C PRO A 461 13.07 -10.13 7.14
N ASN A 462 12.66 -11.38 6.93
CA ASN A 462 13.57 -12.49 6.64
C ASN A 462 13.25 -13.22 5.32
N GLY A 463 12.28 -12.72 4.55
CA GLY A 463 11.83 -13.30 3.28
C GLY A 463 10.68 -14.31 3.41
N THR A 464 10.11 -14.49 4.61
CA THR A 464 9.00 -15.43 4.86
C THR A 464 7.86 -15.26 3.86
N SER A 465 7.46 -14.02 3.58
CA SER A 465 6.37 -13.77 2.63
C SER A 465 6.68 -14.24 1.20
N LEU A 466 7.90 -14.03 0.69
CA LEU A 466 8.27 -14.53 -0.64
C LEU A 466 8.31 -16.07 -0.68
N VAL A 467 8.74 -16.69 0.42
CA VAL A 467 8.73 -18.15 0.54
C VAL A 467 7.29 -18.66 0.50
N ALA A 468 6.37 -18.05 1.25
CA ALA A 468 4.96 -18.43 1.26
C ALA A 468 4.32 -18.35 -0.14
N THR A 469 4.49 -17.23 -0.85
CA THR A 469 3.99 -17.08 -2.23
C THR A 469 4.61 -18.10 -3.18
N TYR A 470 5.92 -18.38 -3.05
CA TYR A 470 6.57 -19.40 -3.87
C TYR A 470 6.02 -20.80 -3.57
N GLU A 471 5.91 -21.20 -2.30
CA GLU A 471 5.38 -22.49 -1.91
C GLU A 471 3.94 -22.67 -2.39
N ARG A 472 3.10 -21.64 -2.25
CA ARG A 472 1.74 -21.62 -2.79
C ARG A 472 1.72 -21.82 -4.30
N SER A 473 2.61 -21.18 -5.04
CA SER A 473 2.71 -21.33 -6.50
C SER A 473 3.07 -22.76 -6.95
N LEU A 474 3.64 -23.58 -6.06
CA LEU A 474 3.96 -24.99 -6.33
C LEU A 474 2.76 -25.92 -6.07
N VAL A 475 1.73 -25.45 -5.37
CA VAL A 475 0.52 -26.23 -5.07
C VAL A 475 -0.39 -26.22 -6.30
N GLY A 476 -0.30 -27.28 -7.11
CA GLY A 476 -0.90 -27.31 -8.45
C GLY A 476 -2.42 -27.06 -8.54
N ASN A 477 -3.19 -27.39 -7.49
CA ASN A 477 -4.63 -27.12 -7.42
C ASN A 477 -4.98 -25.70 -6.94
N VAL A 478 -4.00 -24.94 -6.43
CA VAL A 478 -4.17 -23.55 -5.98
C VAL A 478 -3.58 -22.59 -7.01
N ALA A 479 -2.40 -22.91 -7.54
CA ALA A 479 -1.66 -22.05 -8.46
C ALA A 479 -2.46 -21.66 -9.72
N ASN A 480 -3.33 -22.54 -10.23
CA ASN A 480 -4.23 -22.24 -11.35
C ASN A 480 -3.56 -21.63 -12.60
N GLY A 481 -2.33 -22.06 -12.91
CA GLY A 481 -1.55 -21.51 -14.04
C GLY A 481 -0.71 -20.27 -13.70
N THR A 482 -0.79 -19.78 -12.48
CA THR A 482 0.07 -18.73 -11.92
C THR A 482 1.47 -19.28 -11.67
N ALA A 483 2.47 -18.66 -12.28
CA ALA A 483 3.88 -19.00 -12.08
C ALA A 483 4.57 -17.94 -11.20
N PHE A 484 5.55 -18.38 -10.41
CA PHE A 484 6.35 -17.51 -9.56
C PHE A 484 7.84 -17.87 -9.70
N PRO A 485 8.79 -16.91 -9.62
CA PRO A 485 10.20 -17.25 -9.61
C PRO A 485 10.56 -18.14 -8.41
N ALA A 486 11.60 -18.97 -8.57
CA ALA A 486 12.11 -19.76 -7.47
C ALA A 486 12.64 -18.87 -6.33
N ILE A 487 12.29 -19.22 -5.10
CA ILE A 487 12.68 -18.54 -3.87
C ILE A 487 13.37 -19.54 -2.93
N PRO A 488 14.52 -19.21 -2.30
CA PRO A 488 15.16 -20.09 -1.33
C PRO A 488 14.48 -20.02 0.04
N ASP A 489 14.82 -20.93 0.95
CA ASP A 489 14.34 -20.92 2.34
C ASP A 489 14.80 -19.66 3.13
N GLN A 490 14.10 -19.35 4.22
CA GLN A 490 14.35 -18.18 5.08
C GLN A 490 15.77 -18.17 5.67
N ASN A 491 16.31 -19.34 6.03
CA ASN A 491 17.68 -19.43 6.55
C ASN A 491 18.68 -18.99 5.48
N THR A 492 18.47 -19.37 4.22
CA THR A 492 19.25 -18.89 3.08
C THR A 492 19.14 -17.37 2.91
N PHE A 493 17.94 -16.79 3.04
CA PHE A 493 17.77 -15.33 2.98
C PHE A 493 18.68 -14.60 3.97
N VAL A 494 18.65 -15.01 5.23
CA VAL A 494 19.43 -14.40 6.30
C VAL A 494 20.93 -14.67 6.13
N ASN A 495 21.32 -15.93 5.89
CA ASN A 495 22.72 -16.32 5.78
C ASN A 495 23.45 -15.69 4.59
N LEU A 496 22.74 -15.43 3.49
CA LEU A 496 23.30 -14.82 2.28
C LEU A 496 23.05 -13.30 2.21
N GLY A 497 22.40 -12.71 3.22
CA GLY A 497 22.08 -11.29 3.25
C GLY A 497 21.17 -10.85 2.10
N LEU A 498 20.20 -11.70 1.72
CA LEU A 498 19.17 -11.34 0.75
C LEU A 498 18.10 -10.43 1.37
N ASN A 499 17.97 -10.46 2.71
CA ASN A 499 17.06 -9.61 3.48
C ASN A 499 17.70 -8.31 4.00
N SER A 500 18.97 -8.03 3.66
CA SER A 500 19.71 -6.83 4.11
C SER A 500 19.96 -5.81 3.00
N ARG A 501 19.50 -6.09 1.78
CA ARG A 501 19.61 -5.23 0.60
C ARG A 501 18.52 -5.60 -0.42
N PRO A 502 18.25 -4.73 -1.41
CA PRO A 502 17.47 -5.12 -2.58
C PRO A 502 18.00 -6.42 -3.21
N THR A 503 17.11 -7.37 -3.50
CA THR A 503 17.45 -8.66 -4.11
C THR A 503 16.47 -8.95 -5.24
N PHE A 504 16.96 -9.45 -6.38
CA PHE A 504 16.13 -9.74 -7.54
C PHE A 504 15.91 -11.25 -7.68
N PHE A 505 14.69 -11.65 -8.04
CA PHE A 505 14.30 -13.03 -8.29
C PHE A 505 13.70 -13.18 -9.68
N GLY A 506 13.99 -14.30 -10.34
CA GLY A 506 13.49 -14.58 -11.68
C GLY A 506 14.12 -13.75 -12.79
N CYS A 507 15.39 -13.33 -12.67
CA CYS A 507 15.99 -12.42 -13.65
C CYS A 507 16.15 -13.04 -15.04
N ASP A 508 16.37 -14.36 -15.13
CA ASP A 508 16.38 -15.08 -16.41
C ASP A 508 15.03 -15.80 -16.63
N PRO A 509 14.18 -15.34 -17.57
CA PRO A 509 12.88 -15.94 -17.83
C PRO A 509 12.98 -17.37 -18.33
N LYS A 510 14.14 -17.79 -18.88
CA LYS A 510 14.36 -19.16 -19.36
C LYS A 510 14.42 -20.19 -18.23
N ASN A 511 14.66 -19.72 -16.99
CA ASN A 511 14.72 -20.57 -15.81
C ASN A 511 13.35 -20.72 -15.11
N ILE A 512 12.30 -20.10 -15.65
CA ILE A 512 10.95 -20.13 -15.09
C ILE A 512 10.05 -21.00 -15.96
N SER A 513 9.32 -21.92 -15.34
CA SER A 513 8.27 -22.68 -16.03
C SER A 513 7.00 -21.84 -16.06
N GLY A 514 6.60 -21.35 -17.24
CA GLY A 514 5.46 -20.45 -17.42
C GLY A 514 5.89 -19.00 -17.58
N THR A 515 4.97 -18.07 -17.32
CA THR A 515 5.24 -16.62 -17.39
C THR A 515 5.12 -16.03 -15.99
N ALA A 516 6.20 -15.46 -15.49
CA ALA A 516 6.22 -14.79 -14.18
C ALA A 516 7.01 -13.47 -14.26
N PRO A 517 6.63 -12.47 -13.46
CA PRO A 517 7.38 -11.23 -13.36
C PRO A 517 8.76 -11.46 -12.75
N LEU A 518 9.68 -10.53 -13.03
CA LEU A 518 10.88 -10.35 -12.22
C LEU A 518 10.45 -9.67 -10.91
N VAL A 519 10.83 -10.23 -9.76
CA VAL A 519 10.50 -9.64 -8.45
C VAL A 519 11.73 -8.93 -7.91
N ILE A 520 11.62 -7.63 -7.68
CA ILE A 520 12.60 -6.82 -6.95
C ILE A 520 12.13 -6.75 -5.50
N TYR A 521 12.74 -7.58 -4.66
CA TYR A 521 12.49 -7.62 -3.23
C TYR A 521 13.22 -6.47 -2.53
N LEU A 522 12.48 -5.65 -1.80
CA LEU A 522 12.94 -4.44 -1.12
C LEU A 522 12.64 -4.56 0.39
N PRO A 523 13.48 -5.31 1.14
CA PRO A 523 13.27 -5.52 2.57
C PRO A 523 13.57 -4.25 3.36
N ASN A 524 12.70 -3.91 4.29
CA ASN A 524 12.96 -2.90 5.32
C ASN A 524 14.28 -3.23 6.02
N SER A 525 15.14 -2.23 6.16
CA SER A 525 16.47 -2.36 6.74
C SER A 525 16.93 -1.00 7.26
N PRO A 526 17.79 -0.93 8.29
CA PRO A 526 18.18 0.34 8.88
C PRO A 526 19.22 1.04 7.99
N TYR A 527 18.76 1.87 7.06
CA TYR A 527 19.63 2.74 6.27
C TYR A 527 20.01 3.98 7.05
N THR A 528 19.03 4.67 7.62
CA THR A 528 19.23 5.93 8.36
C THR A 528 18.50 5.95 9.70
N TYR A 529 17.61 4.98 9.96
CA TYR A 529 16.81 4.91 11.17
C TYR A 529 16.39 3.45 11.43
N ASP A 530 16.26 3.06 12.69
CA ASP A 530 15.76 1.76 13.10
C ASP A 530 14.23 1.73 13.01
N SER A 531 13.72 1.40 11.82
CA SER A 531 12.29 1.44 11.48
C SER A 531 11.50 0.18 11.89
N ASN A 532 12.12 -0.76 12.60
CA ASN A 532 11.57 -2.06 13.02
C ASN A 532 10.68 -1.97 14.27
N PHE A 533 9.72 -1.05 14.27
CA PHE A 533 8.70 -0.96 15.32
C PHE A 533 7.83 -2.24 15.37
N SER A 534 7.21 -2.52 16.52
CA SER A 534 6.22 -3.60 16.60
C SER A 534 4.99 -3.28 15.73
N THR A 535 4.34 -4.32 15.18
CA THR A 535 3.09 -4.17 14.41
C THR A 535 1.98 -3.52 15.23
N PHE A 536 1.98 -3.73 16.56
CA PHE A 536 0.97 -3.20 17.48
C PHE A 536 1.33 -1.80 18.06
N THR A 537 2.40 -1.16 17.57
CA THR A 537 2.69 0.23 17.93
C THR A 537 1.71 1.16 17.22
N LEU A 538 0.73 1.68 17.98
CA LEU A 538 -0.35 2.54 17.46
C LEU A 538 -0.09 4.04 17.65
N THR A 539 1.14 4.45 18.00
CA THR A 539 1.48 5.87 18.21
C THR A 539 2.92 6.15 17.79
N TYR A 540 3.12 7.15 16.94
CA TYR A 540 4.40 7.60 16.40
C TYR A 540 4.46 9.12 16.53
N SER A 541 5.55 9.70 17.01
CA SER A 541 5.75 11.14 16.82
C SER A 541 5.90 11.48 15.34
N ASP A 542 5.67 12.74 14.96
CA ASP A 542 5.91 13.20 13.59
C ASP A 542 7.36 12.95 13.15
N GLU A 543 8.33 13.15 14.07
CA GLU A 543 9.74 12.87 13.80
C GLU A 543 10.00 11.38 13.58
N GLU A 544 9.36 10.48 14.34
CA GLU A 544 9.47 9.03 14.14
C GLU A 544 8.85 8.64 12.79
N ARG A 545 7.62 9.08 12.51
CA ARG A 545 6.94 8.90 11.22
C ARG A 545 7.83 9.31 10.05
N ASP A 546 8.36 10.53 10.10
CA ASP A 546 9.16 11.10 9.03
C ASP A 546 10.53 10.42 8.89
N SER A 547 11.11 9.97 10.01
CA SER A 547 12.36 9.21 10.01
C SER A 547 12.20 7.82 9.39
N VAL A 548 11.08 7.13 9.66
CA VAL A 548 10.75 5.84 9.04
C VAL A 548 10.51 6.01 7.54
N ILE A 549 9.74 7.04 7.14
CA ILE A 549 9.52 7.36 5.72
C ILE A 549 10.86 7.64 5.01
N THR A 550 11.74 8.42 5.64
CA THR A 550 13.07 8.71 5.09
C THR A 550 13.92 7.43 5.00
N ASN A 551 13.82 6.53 5.98
CA ASN A 551 14.50 5.24 5.91
C ASN A 551 13.99 4.37 4.75
N GLY A 552 12.66 4.26 4.58
CA GLY A 552 12.05 3.52 3.47
C GLY A 552 12.46 4.06 2.11
N TRP A 553 12.54 5.39 1.96
CA TRP A 553 13.13 6.03 0.77
C TRP A 553 14.56 5.52 0.51
N ASN A 554 15.40 5.51 1.54
CA ASN A 554 16.80 5.10 1.41
C ASN A 554 16.94 3.59 1.14
N VAL A 555 16.05 2.75 1.67
CA VAL A 555 16.00 1.32 1.36
C VAL A 555 15.81 1.10 -0.14
N VAL A 556 14.78 1.72 -0.73
CA VAL A 556 14.42 1.47 -2.13
C VAL A 556 15.32 2.17 -3.14
N THR A 557 16.12 3.15 -2.71
CA THR A 557 17.06 3.91 -3.57
C THR A 557 18.52 3.55 -3.31
N ARG A 558 18.81 2.63 -2.38
CA ARG A 558 20.16 2.38 -1.86
C ARG A 558 20.84 3.66 -1.35
N GLY A 559 20.08 4.50 -0.65
CA GLY A 559 20.50 5.83 -0.19
C GLY A 559 20.79 6.78 -1.33
N ASN A 560 19.89 6.88 -2.31
CA ASN A 560 20.08 7.64 -3.55
C ASN A 560 21.39 7.28 -4.28
N GLY A 561 21.69 5.98 -4.37
CA GLY A 561 22.92 5.47 -4.97
C GLY A 561 24.18 5.69 -4.13
N THR A 562 24.10 6.25 -2.91
CA THR A 562 25.27 6.45 -2.05
C THR A 562 25.88 5.13 -1.58
N VAL A 563 25.05 4.10 -1.37
CA VAL A 563 25.54 2.77 -0.95
C VAL A 563 25.93 1.91 -2.16
N ASP A 564 25.33 2.16 -3.33
CA ASP A 564 25.74 1.58 -4.61
C ASP A 564 25.30 2.48 -5.77
N GLU A 565 26.28 3.11 -6.43
CA GLU A 565 26.05 4.06 -7.54
C GLU A 565 25.47 3.39 -8.80
N ASN A 566 25.61 2.07 -8.93
CA ASN A 566 25.11 1.33 -10.10
C ASN A 566 23.67 0.87 -9.93
N PHE A 567 23.12 0.91 -8.71
CA PHE A 567 21.78 0.41 -8.44
C PHE A 567 20.68 1.03 -9.34
N PRO A 568 20.68 2.35 -9.63
CA PRO A 568 19.71 2.92 -10.57
C PRO A 568 19.74 2.25 -11.96
N ALA A 569 20.94 1.97 -12.50
CA ALA A 569 21.08 1.25 -13.76
C ALA A 569 20.56 -0.20 -13.65
N CYS A 570 20.76 -0.85 -12.51
CA CYS A 570 20.24 -2.19 -12.24
C CYS A 570 18.71 -2.25 -12.17
N VAL A 571 18.08 -1.21 -11.62
CA VAL A 571 16.62 -1.02 -11.68
C VAL A 571 16.16 -0.90 -13.14
N ALA A 572 16.84 -0.11 -13.97
CA ALA A 572 16.51 0.01 -15.40
C ALA A 572 16.64 -1.33 -16.15
N CYS A 573 17.68 -2.11 -15.87
CA CYS A 573 17.86 -3.45 -16.42
C CYS A 573 16.71 -4.38 -16.04
N ALA A 574 16.28 -4.36 -14.78
CA ALA A 574 15.18 -5.19 -14.31
C ALA A 574 13.84 -4.79 -14.97
N ILE A 575 13.55 -3.49 -15.09
CA ILE A 575 12.36 -2.97 -15.79
C ILE A 575 12.33 -3.43 -17.26
N LEU A 576 13.48 -3.38 -17.94
CA LEU A 576 13.56 -3.73 -19.37
C LEU A 576 13.65 -5.24 -19.64
N GLN A 577 13.90 -6.07 -18.63
CA GLN A 577 14.27 -7.47 -18.81
C GLN A 577 13.24 -8.24 -19.64
N ARG A 578 11.97 -8.30 -19.20
CA ARG A 578 10.95 -9.10 -19.87
C ARG A 578 10.58 -8.52 -21.24
N SER A 579 10.54 -7.20 -21.34
CA SER A 579 10.28 -6.49 -22.59
C SER A 579 11.34 -6.81 -23.64
N THR A 580 12.62 -6.75 -23.28
CA THR A 580 13.73 -7.04 -24.20
C THR A 580 13.83 -8.51 -24.57
N ASP A 581 13.48 -9.42 -23.65
CA ASP A 581 13.33 -10.85 -23.97
C ASP A 581 12.22 -11.09 -25.02
N ARG A 582 11.03 -10.48 -24.83
CA ARG A 582 9.92 -10.56 -25.80
C ARG A 582 10.26 -9.99 -27.17
N THR A 583 11.01 -8.89 -27.22
CA THR A 583 11.39 -8.22 -28.48
C THR A 583 12.68 -8.78 -29.10
N ASN A 584 13.33 -9.74 -28.44
CA ASN A 584 14.63 -10.28 -28.83
C ASN A 584 15.70 -9.19 -28.97
N THR A 585 15.68 -8.22 -28.05
CA THR A 585 16.64 -7.11 -27.96
C THR A 585 17.71 -7.44 -26.92
N THR A 586 18.97 -7.24 -27.27
CA THR A 586 20.09 -7.51 -26.34
C THR A 586 20.29 -6.34 -25.38
N LEU A 587 20.19 -6.60 -24.08
CA LEU A 587 20.57 -5.65 -23.02
C LEU A 587 22.10 -5.43 -22.97
N PRO A 588 22.57 -4.24 -22.56
CA PRO A 588 24.01 -3.93 -22.48
C PRO A 588 24.71 -4.74 -21.37
N SER A 589 26.04 -4.80 -21.41
CA SER A 589 26.85 -5.55 -20.45
C SER A 589 26.65 -5.10 -19.00
N THR A 590 26.31 -3.83 -18.76
CA THR A 590 25.94 -3.31 -17.43
C THR A 590 24.81 -4.12 -16.81
N CYS A 591 23.83 -4.59 -17.60
CA CYS A 591 22.77 -5.45 -17.09
C CYS A 591 23.24 -6.85 -16.70
N THR A 592 24.28 -7.37 -17.35
CA THR A 592 24.90 -8.64 -16.93
C THR A 592 25.56 -8.49 -15.56
N THR A 593 26.25 -7.38 -15.32
CA THR A 593 26.81 -7.06 -13.99
C THR A 593 25.69 -6.91 -12.95
N CYS A 594 24.67 -6.11 -13.25
CA CYS A 594 23.53 -5.93 -12.35
C CYS A 594 22.84 -7.24 -11.96
N PHE A 595 22.60 -8.14 -12.91
CA PHE A 595 22.02 -9.45 -12.59
C PHE A 595 23.00 -10.38 -11.87
N THR A 596 24.31 -10.16 -11.97
CA THR A 596 25.29 -10.89 -11.15
C THR A 596 25.24 -10.42 -9.69
N ASP A 597 25.07 -9.11 -9.47
CA ASP A 597 25.16 -8.50 -8.14
C ASP A 597 23.85 -8.60 -7.33
N TYR A 598 22.71 -8.45 -8.03
CA TYR A 598 21.39 -8.37 -7.42
C TYR A 598 20.56 -9.63 -7.58
N CYS A 599 20.78 -10.45 -8.62
CA CYS A 599 19.96 -11.64 -8.81
C CYS A 599 20.39 -12.77 -7.87
N TRP A 600 19.42 -13.38 -7.20
CA TRP A 600 19.68 -14.66 -6.55
C TRP A 600 20.01 -15.72 -7.61
N ASN A 601 21.17 -16.36 -7.45
CA ASN A 601 21.75 -17.25 -8.46
C ASN A 601 21.49 -18.75 -8.21
N GLY A 602 20.61 -19.08 -7.25
CA GLY A 602 20.33 -20.47 -6.86
C GLY A 602 21.19 -21.01 -5.71
N THR A 603 22.16 -20.24 -5.21
CA THR A 603 22.97 -20.65 -4.04
C THR A 603 22.10 -20.70 -2.78
N THR A 604 22.19 -21.79 -2.02
CA THR A 604 21.46 -21.96 -0.75
C THR A 604 22.41 -22.13 0.43
N ASN A 605 21.95 -21.67 1.60
CA ASN A 605 22.56 -21.97 2.88
C ASN A 605 21.46 -22.08 3.96
N SER A 606 20.89 -23.28 4.07
CA SER A 606 19.75 -23.55 4.94
C SER A 606 20.12 -23.82 6.41
N THR A 607 21.37 -23.61 6.83
CA THR A 607 21.76 -23.77 8.25
C THR A 607 21.12 -22.69 9.12
N ASP A 608 20.83 -22.98 10.39
CA ASP A 608 20.28 -21.98 11.31
C ASP A 608 21.15 -20.71 11.33
N PRO A 609 20.60 -19.54 10.95
CA PRO A 609 21.36 -18.31 10.88
C PRO A 609 21.69 -17.80 12.29
N ARG A 610 22.65 -16.88 12.36
CA ARG A 610 22.80 -16.05 13.55
C ARG A 610 21.61 -15.10 13.66
N GLU A 611 21.37 -14.64 14.88
CA GLU A 611 20.41 -13.58 15.17
C GLU A 611 20.62 -12.39 14.22
N TYR A 612 19.53 -11.98 13.55
CA TYR A 612 19.56 -10.91 12.56
C TYR A 612 19.18 -9.57 13.20
N ASN A 613 20.20 -8.80 13.55
CA ASN A 613 20.08 -7.46 14.10
C ASN A 613 21.08 -6.52 13.40
N PRO A 614 20.75 -6.01 12.19
CA PRO A 614 21.63 -5.15 11.42
C PRO A 614 21.83 -3.79 12.10
N SER A 615 22.97 -3.15 11.84
CA SER A 615 23.25 -1.77 12.25
C SER A 615 22.92 -0.78 11.13
N ILE A 616 22.64 0.48 11.49
CA ILE A 616 22.44 1.59 10.54
C ILE A 616 23.56 1.67 9.48
N LEU A 617 23.19 1.61 8.20
CA LEU A 617 24.14 1.58 7.07
C LEU A 617 24.73 2.96 6.72
N ILE A 618 23.93 4.02 6.82
CA ILE A 618 24.30 5.40 6.51
C ILE A 618 24.22 6.21 7.80
N ALA A 619 25.36 6.40 8.44
CA ALA A 619 25.44 7.25 9.63
C ALA A 619 25.19 8.72 9.22
N THR A 620 24.03 9.25 9.60
CA THR A 620 23.78 10.70 9.51
C THR A 620 24.45 11.39 10.70
N SER A 621 24.98 12.59 10.51
CA SER A 621 25.66 13.35 11.56
C SER A 621 24.77 13.68 12.79
N GLY A 622 23.46 13.50 12.69
CA GLY A 622 22.50 13.61 13.80
C GLY A 622 22.28 12.31 14.60
N ALA A 623 22.50 11.13 14.01
CA ALA A 623 22.33 9.84 14.69
C ALA A 623 23.39 9.58 15.80
N LEU A 624 24.51 10.30 15.76
CA LEU A 624 25.51 10.28 16.83
C LEU A 624 25.04 10.98 18.11
N GLN A 625 24.02 11.84 18.05
CA GLN A 625 23.47 12.51 19.23
C GLN A 625 22.51 11.58 20.00
N THR A 626 21.64 10.83 19.31
CA THR A 626 20.70 9.91 19.94
C THR A 626 21.37 8.65 20.52
N MET A 627 22.40 8.10 19.87
CA MET A 627 23.17 6.98 20.45
C MET A 627 23.95 7.38 21.70
N ALA A 628 24.41 8.63 21.79
CA ALA A 628 25.03 9.16 22.99
C ALA A 628 24.00 9.32 24.12
N ASP A 629 22.78 9.78 23.81
CA ASP A 629 21.72 9.97 24.81
C ASP A 629 21.16 8.64 25.34
N TYR A 630 20.94 7.62 24.50
CA TYR A 630 20.52 6.29 24.96
C TYR A 630 21.58 5.61 25.83
N SER A 631 22.86 5.76 25.47
CA SER A 631 23.96 5.22 26.27
C SER A 631 24.07 5.90 27.64
N VAL A 632 23.82 7.21 27.72
CA VAL A 632 23.84 7.98 28.97
C VAL A 632 22.62 7.67 29.85
N VAL A 633 21.45 7.44 29.28
CA VAL A 633 20.22 7.05 30.01
C VAL A 633 20.33 5.63 30.59
N VAL A 634 20.89 4.67 29.85
CA VAL A 634 21.09 3.30 30.34
C VAL A 634 22.16 3.25 31.44
N LEU A 635 23.26 4.02 31.32
CA LEU A 635 24.28 4.11 32.36
C LEU A 635 23.78 4.80 33.64
N SER A 636 22.90 5.79 33.53
CA SER A 636 22.33 6.48 34.69
C SER A 636 21.23 5.66 35.39
N ALA A 637 20.45 4.88 34.65
CA ALA A 637 19.50 3.91 35.23
C ALA A 637 20.21 2.78 35.99
N MET A 638 21.34 2.26 35.48
CA MET A 638 22.14 1.26 36.20
C MET A 638 22.82 1.82 37.46
N PHE A 639 23.23 3.09 37.46
CA PHE A 639 23.81 3.73 38.64
C PHE A 639 22.77 3.99 39.75
N ALA A 640 21.51 4.26 39.38
CA ALA A 640 20.42 4.46 40.35
C ALA A 640 20.01 3.15 41.05
N VAL A 641 20.06 2.01 40.35
CA VAL A 641 19.76 0.69 40.94
C VAL A 641 20.87 0.23 41.89
N PHE A 642 22.12 0.62 41.66
CA PHE A 642 23.24 0.27 42.55
C PHE A 642 23.31 1.10 43.85
N MET A 643 22.60 2.23 43.94
CA MET A 643 22.49 3.01 45.19
C MET A 643 21.25 2.65 46.03
N ALA A 644 20.39 1.76 45.55
CA ALA A 644 19.15 1.35 46.24
C ALA A 644 19.17 -0.11 46.75
N LEU A 645 20.35 -0.75 46.78
CA LEU A 645 20.58 -2.06 47.41
C LEU A 645 21.49 -1.96 48.63
#